data_AF-A0A090L9S9-F1
#
_entry.id   AF-A0A090L9S9-F1
#
_cell.length_a   1.000
_cell.length_b   1.000
_cell.length_c   1.000
_cell.angle_alpha   90.00
_cell.angle_beta   90.00
_cell.angle_gamma   90.00
#
_symmetry.space_group_name_H-M   'P 1'
#
loop_
_entity.id
_entity.type
_entity.pdbx_description
1 polymer ?
#
loop_
_entity_poly.entity_id
_entity_poly.type
_entity_poly.pdbx_seq_one_letter_code
_entity_poly.pdbx_strand_id
1 'polypeptide(L)'
;MLKSNKNLNIAKNVFSRISKDSFLKKEIKIFQTSCSNLCNTTSSSLVLVNPYKLCFKKVDEKIESILRMSSNDQGKSNNDKNSESKDDQSKPNGPRKLTKGGKILILSTVFLFFLSQYFKTRYVRVISYNEFVDKILPSGCIQEITISPRAKIAYVITSLDSKSPNGMYGNQIYMIGVNDTIKFENNIRRYELEHGINPTEGITIKYDRIDNYFPLISTLIIFGIIIFASIKMRKTFKNLNISSSSLLPKLNIKVLDPNDKAKGLNIRFKDVAGLHEAKVEVMEFLDYLKNSSKYTALGAKLPKGAILTGPPGCGKTLLAKALATESNVPFLNVNGSEFVEMIGGLGAARVRDLFKEAKKKAPCIIYIDEIDAIGKKRDGNGSFSSGSESEREQTLNQLLVEMDGMNSTKEIVLLASTNRLDVLDKALLRPGRFDRHISIDMPTVLERKELFELYLKNIKLDKSPSFYSGRLAQLTAGMSGADIANIVNEAAINAASNKKNIITEKEIGYALDRVIAGPAKKSQTLVQEEREIVAYHEAGHALVGWLLKHTDALLKVTIIPRTSAALGFAQYSPRDKKLFTTEELFERMCMMLGGRAAENIYFNRITTGAQNDLKKVTDQAYAQVRMFGMSEKIGPLSFPPDDSMGNPEFAKKPYGKILARLIDDEASKLVGKAYFTTEKLIRDNFDKLDILAKELLAKESLTYDDVKKLIGPPPFGDKDVVEMPEQIVNYNILGHQ
;
A
#
# COMPACT_ATOMS: atom_id res chain seq x y z
N MET A 1 0.12 -26.22 10.40
CA MET A 1 -0.58 -27.50 10.21
C MET A 1 -0.59 -28.33 11.51
N LEU A 2 -1.43 -27.99 12.50
CA LEU A 2 -1.63 -28.84 13.72
C LEU A 2 -3.06 -28.69 14.31
N LYS A 3 -4.05 -28.29 13.51
CA LYS A 3 -5.47 -28.15 13.93
C LYS A 3 -6.46 -29.09 13.20
N SER A 4 -5.98 -30.08 12.43
CA SER A 4 -6.83 -30.93 11.57
C SER A 4 -7.18 -32.33 12.12
N ASN A 5 -6.81 -32.67 13.36
CA ASN A 5 -7.04 -34.03 13.88
C ASN A 5 -8.44 -34.26 14.50
N LYS A 6 -9.22 -33.21 14.82
CA LYS A 6 -10.58 -33.38 15.38
C LYS A 6 -11.65 -33.69 14.33
N ASN A 7 -11.55 -33.11 13.13
CA ASN A 7 -12.53 -33.32 12.06
C ASN A 7 -12.40 -34.70 11.40
N LEU A 8 -11.21 -35.29 11.42
CA LEU A 8 -10.97 -36.63 10.87
C LEU A 8 -11.63 -37.74 11.72
N ASN A 9 -11.69 -37.57 13.04
CA ASN A 9 -12.32 -38.54 13.94
C ASN A 9 -13.86 -38.47 13.92
N ILE A 10 -14.43 -37.30 13.61
CA ILE A 10 -15.87 -37.13 13.42
C ILE A 10 -16.30 -37.78 12.09
N ALA A 11 -15.53 -37.58 11.02
CA ALA A 11 -15.78 -38.26 9.74
C ALA A 11 -15.64 -39.80 9.84
N LYS A 12 -14.66 -40.30 10.61
CA LYS A 12 -14.48 -41.74 10.90
C LYS A 12 -15.68 -42.36 11.62
N ASN A 13 -16.27 -41.67 12.59
CA ASN A 13 -17.42 -42.16 13.36
C ASN A 13 -18.75 -42.11 12.59
N VAL A 14 -18.87 -41.21 11.62
CA VAL A 14 -20.04 -41.12 10.73
C VAL A 14 -19.98 -42.20 9.66
N PHE A 15 -18.82 -42.44 9.04
CA PHE A 15 -18.67 -43.46 7.99
C PHE A 15 -18.69 -44.91 8.53
N SER A 16 -18.22 -45.15 9.76
CA SER A 16 -18.28 -46.49 10.38
C SER A 16 -19.69 -46.92 10.79
N ARG A 17 -20.61 -45.96 10.99
CA ARG A 17 -22.03 -46.22 11.33
C ARG A 17 -22.94 -46.44 10.12
N ILE A 18 -22.50 -46.05 8.92
CA ILE A 18 -23.35 -46.08 7.70
C ILE A 18 -23.06 -47.30 6.80
N SER A 19 -21.90 -47.95 6.93
CA SER A 19 -21.50 -49.05 6.06
C SER A 19 -21.81 -50.44 6.65
N LYS A 20 -22.82 -51.13 6.09
CA LYS A 20 -23.11 -52.56 6.35
C LYS A 20 -22.45 -53.53 5.35
N ASP A 21 -21.72 -53.04 4.35
CA ASP A 21 -21.09 -53.87 3.32
C ASP A 21 -19.64 -54.26 3.66
N SER A 22 -19.36 -55.57 3.64
CA SER A 22 -18.04 -56.16 3.92
C SER A 22 -17.00 -55.86 2.83
N PHE A 23 -17.44 -55.56 1.61
CA PHE A 23 -16.58 -55.22 0.47
C PHE A 23 -15.89 -53.85 0.62
N LEU A 24 -16.65 -52.84 1.07
CA LEU A 24 -16.18 -51.46 1.28
C LEU A 24 -15.11 -51.34 2.38
N LYS A 25 -15.16 -52.20 3.42
CA LYS A 25 -14.14 -52.21 4.48
C LYS A 25 -12.75 -52.65 3.99
N LYS A 26 -12.68 -53.47 2.94
CA LYS A 26 -11.42 -54.03 2.42
C LYS A 26 -10.68 -53.01 1.55
N GLU A 27 -11.41 -52.25 0.72
CA GLU A 27 -10.83 -51.16 -0.09
C GLU A 27 -10.42 -49.94 0.74
N ILE A 28 -11.18 -49.58 1.78
CA ILE A 28 -10.81 -48.47 2.68
C ILE A 28 -9.49 -48.75 3.42
N LYS A 29 -9.21 -50.02 3.75
CA LYS A 29 -7.96 -50.42 4.40
C LYS A 29 -6.75 -50.32 3.47
N ILE A 30 -6.94 -50.54 2.17
CA ILE A 30 -5.90 -50.38 1.12
C ILE A 30 -5.66 -48.89 0.85
N PHE A 31 -6.71 -48.08 0.85
CA PHE A 31 -6.62 -46.63 0.67
C PHE A 31 -5.93 -45.92 1.85
N GLN A 32 -6.08 -46.45 3.07
CA GLN A 32 -5.42 -45.94 4.28
C GLN A 32 -3.89 -46.13 4.27
N THR A 33 -3.38 -47.23 3.74
CA THR A 33 -1.92 -47.52 3.70
C THR A 33 -1.20 -46.70 2.63
N SER A 34 -1.87 -46.37 1.51
CA SER A 34 -1.28 -45.55 0.45
C SER A 34 -1.21 -44.05 0.81
N CYS A 35 -2.15 -43.54 1.61
CA CYS A 35 -2.17 -42.11 1.99
C CYS A 35 -1.13 -41.75 3.06
N SER A 36 -0.74 -42.68 3.93
CA SER A 36 0.32 -42.45 4.92
C SER A 36 1.72 -42.38 4.31
N ASN A 37 1.95 -43.08 3.19
CA ASN A 37 3.26 -43.09 2.53
C ASN A 37 3.47 -41.87 1.60
N LEU A 38 2.39 -41.25 1.10
CA LEU A 38 2.46 -40.08 0.22
C LEU A 38 2.77 -38.76 0.96
N CYS A 39 2.58 -38.69 2.29
CA CYS A 39 2.80 -37.46 3.06
C CYS A 39 4.27 -37.21 3.44
N ASN A 40 5.18 -38.16 3.20
CA ASN A 40 6.59 -38.01 3.58
C ASN A 40 7.53 -37.58 2.44
N THR A 41 7.04 -37.39 1.22
CA THR A 41 7.88 -37.15 0.04
C THR A 41 7.30 -36.10 -0.91
N THR A 42 7.22 -34.84 -0.49
CA THR A 42 7.19 -33.68 -1.43
C THR A 42 7.39 -32.37 -0.66
N SER A 43 8.65 -32.07 -0.32
CA SER A 43 9.08 -30.75 0.15
C SER A 43 10.14 -30.20 -0.81
N SER A 44 9.76 -29.88 -2.04
CA SER A 44 10.60 -29.08 -2.95
C SER A 44 9.87 -28.73 -4.25
N SER A 45 10.11 -27.51 -4.73
CA SER A 45 9.70 -26.89 -6.00
C SER A 45 8.27 -26.35 -6.12
N LEU A 46 8.16 -25.04 -5.85
CA LEU A 46 7.04 -24.13 -6.13
C LEU A 46 7.45 -23.25 -7.33
N VAL A 47 6.79 -23.35 -8.49
CA VAL A 47 6.72 -22.27 -9.51
C VAL A 47 5.45 -22.43 -10.37
N LEU A 48 4.58 -21.38 -10.34
CA LEU A 48 3.58 -20.86 -11.33
C LEU A 48 2.65 -21.87 -12.08
N VAL A 49 1.32 -21.77 -12.18
CA VAL A 49 0.37 -20.70 -12.55
C VAL A 49 -1.08 -21.19 -12.26
N ASN A 50 -1.99 -20.36 -11.71
CA ASN A 50 -3.36 -20.11 -12.26
C ASN A 50 -4.28 -19.27 -11.33
N PRO A 51 -5.07 -18.31 -11.85
CA PRO A 51 -5.85 -17.35 -11.06
C PRO A 51 -7.26 -17.83 -10.63
N TYR A 52 -7.63 -19.09 -10.86
CA TYR A 52 -8.96 -19.63 -10.53
C TYR A 52 -9.18 -19.98 -9.05
N LYS A 53 -8.16 -19.82 -8.20
CA LYS A 53 -8.20 -20.28 -6.79
C LYS A 53 -8.72 -19.23 -5.79
N LEU A 54 -8.91 -17.97 -6.20
CA LEU A 54 -9.30 -16.89 -5.29
C LEU A 54 -10.82 -16.68 -5.16
N CYS A 55 -11.64 -17.13 -6.12
CA CYS A 55 -13.10 -16.95 -6.06
C CYS A 55 -13.81 -17.95 -5.12
N PHE A 56 -13.25 -19.13 -4.85
CA PHE A 56 -13.93 -20.14 -4.03
C PHE A 56 -13.80 -19.91 -2.51
N LYS A 57 -12.74 -19.24 -2.06
CA LYS A 57 -12.51 -19.00 -0.61
C LYS A 57 -13.56 -18.11 0.06
N LYS A 58 -14.15 -17.15 -0.66
CA LYS A 58 -15.17 -16.24 -0.09
C LYS A 58 -16.59 -16.83 -0.05
N VAL A 59 -16.82 -17.93 -0.76
CA VAL A 59 -18.13 -18.62 -0.78
C VAL A 59 -18.20 -19.63 0.36
N ASP A 60 -17.08 -20.32 0.66
CA ASP A 60 -17.00 -21.31 1.73
C ASP A 60 -17.17 -20.68 3.13
N GLU A 61 -16.55 -19.52 3.41
CA GLU A 61 -16.73 -18.83 4.71
C GLU A 61 -18.17 -18.37 4.96
N LYS A 62 -18.89 -18.01 3.88
CA LYS A 62 -20.29 -17.56 3.96
C LYS A 62 -21.24 -18.73 4.19
N ILE A 63 -20.97 -19.90 3.60
CA ILE A 63 -21.73 -21.14 3.81
C ILE A 63 -21.48 -21.72 5.21
N GLU A 64 -20.25 -21.63 5.73
CA GLU A 64 -19.92 -22.08 7.09
C GLU A 64 -20.62 -21.24 8.18
N SER A 65 -20.81 -19.93 7.94
CA SER A 65 -21.57 -19.05 8.85
C SER A 65 -23.08 -19.35 8.87
N ILE A 66 -23.65 -19.76 7.73
CA ILE A 66 -25.07 -20.11 7.59
C ILE A 66 -25.37 -21.49 8.20
N LEU A 67 -24.42 -22.44 8.11
CA LEU A 67 -24.57 -23.79 8.69
C LEU A 67 -24.42 -23.82 10.21
N ARG A 68 -23.70 -22.87 10.82
CA ARG A 68 -23.58 -22.73 12.29
C ARG A 68 -24.84 -22.16 12.95
N MET A 69 -25.73 -21.51 12.20
CA MET A 69 -27.01 -20.98 12.71
C MET A 69 -28.16 -22.00 12.66
N SER A 70 -27.98 -23.16 12.03
CA SER A 70 -29.04 -24.17 11.83
C SER A 70 -28.88 -25.45 12.67
N SER A 71 -27.87 -25.55 13.54
CA SER A 71 -27.50 -26.78 14.25
C SER A 71 -27.62 -26.72 15.78
N ASN A 72 -28.17 -25.62 16.33
CA ASN A 72 -28.58 -25.55 17.73
C ASN A 72 -30.09 -25.33 17.82
N ASP A 73 -30.88 -26.41 17.73
CA ASP A 73 -32.11 -26.53 18.52
C ASP A 73 -32.71 -27.94 18.52
N GLN A 74 -33.17 -28.35 19.70
CA GLN A 74 -33.82 -29.62 20.13
C GLN A 74 -32.90 -30.80 20.53
N GLY A 75 -32.91 -31.33 21.76
CA GLY A 75 -33.67 -30.99 22.97
C GLY A 75 -33.36 -31.93 24.15
N LYS A 76 -33.59 -31.44 25.38
CA LYS A 76 -33.95 -32.24 26.56
C LYS A 76 -34.82 -31.39 27.51
N SER A 77 -35.96 -31.98 27.86
CA SER A 77 -37.00 -31.61 28.86
C SER A 77 -36.43 -31.50 30.30
N ASN A 78 -37.05 -30.90 31.33
CA ASN A 78 -38.46 -30.59 31.63
C ASN A 78 -38.56 -29.67 32.89
N ASN A 79 -39.76 -29.07 33.04
CA ASN A 79 -40.49 -28.68 34.27
C ASN A 79 -40.64 -27.20 34.70
N ASP A 80 -41.93 -26.83 34.68
CA ASP A 80 -42.73 -26.00 35.58
C ASP A 80 -42.98 -24.50 35.29
N LYS A 81 -44.19 -24.28 34.73
CA LYS A 81 -45.27 -23.38 35.16
C LYS A 81 -44.99 -21.87 35.29
N ASN A 82 -45.54 -21.05 34.39
CA ASN A 82 -46.85 -20.38 34.55
C ASN A 82 -47.10 -19.32 33.44
N SER A 83 -48.40 -19.16 33.09
CA SER A 83 -49.16 -17.99 32.55
C SER A 83 -48.39 -16.83 31.89
N GLU A 84 -48.75 -16.22 30.76
CA GLU A 84 -50.07 -15.90 30.15
C GLU A 84 -49.75 -15.19 28.81
N SER A 85 -50.25 -15.67 27.67
CA SER A 85 -51.28 -15.01 26.84
C SER A 85 -50.83 -14.28 25.55
N LYS A 86 -51.48 -14.73 24.46
CA LYS A 86 -51.83 -14.09 23.17
C LYS A 86 -50.87 -14.16 21.97
N ASP A 87 -51.15 -15.21 21.20
CA ASP A 87 -50.92 -15.42 19.77
C ASP A 87 -51.52 -14.33 18.85
N ASP A 88 -50.89 -14.14 17.69
CA ASP A 88 -51.63 -14.12 16.43
C ASP A 88 -50.84 -14.80 15.28
N GLN A 89 -51.59 -15.39 14.36
CA GLN A 89 -51.29 -16.61 13.58
C GLN A 89 -50.46 -16.42 12.29
N SER A 90 -49.68 -17.45 11.90
CA SER A 90 -49.77 -18.10 10.57
C SER A 90 -48.87 -19.35 10.44
N LYS A 91 -49.46 -20.46 9.96
CA LYS A 91 -48.86 -21.80 9.76
C LYS A 91 -47.85 -21.85 8.59
N PRO A 92 -46.84 -22.75 8.61
CA PRO A 92 -45.89 -22.92 7.52
C PRO A 92 -46.36 -23.93 6.45
N ASN A 93 -46.12 -23.61 5.17
CA ASN A 93 -46.32 -24.51 4.03
C ASN A 93 -44.99 -25.20 3.63
N GLY A 94 -45.08 -26.48 3.28
CA GLY A 94 -43.97 -27.41 3.00
C GLY A 94 -43.10 -27.14 1.76
N PRO A 95 -42.13 -28.02 1.46
CA PRO A 95 -40.98 -27.71 0.61
C PRO A 95 -41.36 -27.59 -0.88
N ARG A 96 -40.94 -26.48 -1.50
CA ARG A 96 -41.19 -26.13 -2.91
C ARG A 96 -40.53 -27.12 -3.87
N LYS A 97 -41.32 -27.66 -4.81
CA LYS A 97 -40.85 -28.51 -5.92
C LYS A 97 -39.86 -27.76 -6.84
N LEU A 98 -38.73 -28.40 -7.11
CA LEU A 98 -37.67 -27.91 -8.02
C LEU A 98 -38.23 -27.76 -9.45
N THR A 99 -38.13 -26.57 -10.03
CA THR A 99 -38.68 -26.24 -11.35
C THR A 99 -37.97 -27.00 -12.48
N LYS A 100 -38.68 -27.25 -13.59
CA LYS A 100 -38.18 -28.03 -14.76
C LYS A 100 -36.82 -27.55 -15.30
N GLY A 101 -36.47 -26.27 -15.11
CA GLY A 101 -35.18 -25.70 -15.50
C GLY A 101 -33.99 -26.18 -14.64
N GLY A 102 -34.19 -26.39 -13.33
CA GLY A 102 -33.14 -26.89 -12.44
C GLY A 102 -32.73 -28.33 -12.75
N LYS A 103 -33.68 -29.16 -13.20
CA LYS A 103 -33.41 -30.55 -13.61
C LYS A 103 -32.55 -30.64 -14.87
N ILE A 104 -32.73 -29.72 -15.82
CA ILE A 104 -31.94 -29.66 -17.06
C ILE A 104 -30.50 -29.25 -16.79
N LEU A 105 -30.30 -28.32 -15.85
CA LEU A 105 -28.98 -27.82 -15.49
C LEU A 105 -28.16 -28.87 -14.73
N ILE A 106 -28.81 -29.66 -13.87
CA ILE A 106 -28.17 -30.81 -13.22
C ILE A 106 -27.82 -31.88 -14.25
N LEU A 107 -28.73 -32.20 -15.18
CA LEU A 107 -28.48 -33.21 -16.21
C LEU A 107 -27.34 -32.81 -17.16
N SER A 108 -27.22 -31.52 -17.51
CA SER A 108 -26.12 -31.03 -18.35
C SER A 108 -24.77 -31.06 -17.61
N THR A 109 -24.75 -30.78 -16.31
CA THR A 109 -23.52 -30.89 -15.51
C THR A 109 -23.07 -32.34 -15.34
N VAL A 110 -24.00 -33.27 -15.16
CA VAL A 110 -23.71 -34.71 -15.12
C VAL A 110 -23.21 -35.20 -16.48
N PHE A 111 -23.83 -34.77 -17.58
CA PHE A 111 -23.37 -35.11 -18.92
C PHE A 111 -21.97 -34.57 -19.23
N LEU A 112 -21.67 -33.33 -18.87
CA LEU A 112 -20.32 -32.75 -19.01
C LEU A 112 -19.29 -33.48 -18.14
N PHE A 113 -19.67 -33.91 -16.93
CA PHE A 113 -18.82 -34.73 -16.08
C PHE A 113 -18.53 -36.10 -16.71
N PHE A 114 -19.53 -36.78 -17.26
CA PHE A 114 -19.33 -38.06 -17.98
C PHE A 114 -18.55 -37.89 -19.29
N LEU A 115 -18.74 -36.78 -20.01
CA LEU A 115 -17.95 -36.46 -21.19
C LEU A 115 -16.48 -36.26 -20.82
N SER A 116 -16.20 -35.61 -19.69
CA SER A 116 -14.83 -35.47 -19.17
C SER A 116 -14.19 -36.81 -18.77
N GLN A 117 -14.99 -37.79 -18.34
CA GLN A 117 -14.53 -39.15 -18.02
C GLN A 117 -14.29 -40.01 -19.26
N TYR A 118 -15.02 -39.75 -20.37
CA TYR A 118 -14.82 -40.47 -21.63
C TYR A 118 -13.50 -40.09 -22.31
N PHE A 119 -13.04 -38.85 -22.11
CA PHE A 119 -11.67 -38.41 -22.41
C PHE A 119 -10.71 -38.82 -21.28
N LYS A 120 -10.59 -40.12 -20.99
CA LYS A 120 -9.45 -40.63 -20.22
C LYS A 120 -8.18 -40.38 -21.04
N THR A 121 -7.49 -39.29 -20.72
CA THR A 121 -6.15 -38.98 -21.20
C THR A 121 -5.23 -40.17 -20.88
N ARG A 122 -4.76 -40.88 -21.91
CA ARG A 122 -3.57 -41.73 -21.75
C ARG A 122 -2.45 -40.82 -21.24
N TYR A 123 -1.75 -41.24 -20.18
CA TYR A 123 -0.63 -40.45 -19.65
C TYR A 123 0.46 -40.37 -20.71
N VAL A 124 0.58 -39.22 -21.37
CA VAL A 124 1.64 -38.92 -22.32
C VAL A 124 2.77 -38.26 -21.53
N ARG A 125 3.96 -38.89 -21.51
CA ARG A 125 5.12 -38.35 -20.79
C ARG A 125 5.94 -37.47 -21.73
N VAL A 126 6.12 -36.20 -21.38
CA VAL A 126 6.97 -35.28 -22.14
C VAL A 126 8.43 -35.52 -21.77
N ILE A 127 9.27 -35.71 -22.77
CA ILE A 127 10.72 -35.93 -22.61
C ILE A 127 11.49 -35.00 -23.54
N SER A 128 12.75 -34.73 -23.18
CA SER A 128 13.66 -33.96 -24.04
C SER A 128 14.25 -34.82 -25.16
N TYR A 129 14.73 -34.18 -26.24
CA TYR A 129 15.40 -34.90 -27.34
C TYR A 129 16.65 -35.67 -26.86
N ASN A 130 17.45 -35.07 -25.97
CA ASN A 130 18.64 -35.72 -25.42
C ASN A 130 18.26 -36.96 -24.59
N GLU A 131 17.22 -36.85 -23.75
CA GLU A 131 16.75 -37.98 -22.97
C GLU A 131 16.19 -39.11 -23.85
N PHE A 132 15.58 -38.76 -24.99
CA PHE A 132 15.16 -39.74 -25.99
C PHE A 132 16.36 -40.48 -26.60
N VAL A 133 17.39 -39.76 -27.05
CA VAL A 133 18.58 -40.35 -27.68
C VAL A 133 19.41 -41.18 -26.69
N ASP A 134 19.53 -40.75 -25.43
CA ASP A 134 20.39 -41.41 -24.46
C ASP A 134 19.76 -42.65 -23.80
N LYS A 135 18.42 -42.64 -23.62
CA LYS A 135 17.74 -43.67 -22.82
C LYS A 135 16.75 -44.52 -23.59
N ILE A 136 16.07 -43.96 -24.58
CA ILE A 136 14.91 -44.61 -25.23
C ILE A 136 15.31 -45.17 -26.59
N LEU A 137 16.06 -44.42 -27.39
CA LEU A 137 16.57 -44.88 -28.68
C LEU A 137 17.49 -46.12 -28.54
N PRO A 138 18.40 -46.22 -27.56
CA PRO A 138 19.28 -47.39 -27.40
C PRO A 138 18.55 -48.60 -26.81
N SER A 139 17.36 -48.40 -26.22
CA SER A 139 16.61 -49.48 -25.59
C SER A 139 16.04 -50.49 -26.59
N GLY A 140 16.02 -50.17 -27.90
CA GLY A 140 15.46 -51.03 -28.95
C GLY A 140 13.95 -51.29 -28.84
N CYS A 141 13.26 -50.59 -27.93
CA CYS A 141 11.89 -50.86 -27.55
C CYS A 141 10.84 -50.02 -28.29
N ILE A 142 11.25 -49.29 -29.33
CA ILE A 142 10.38 -48.36 -30.06
C ILE A 142 9.64 -49.15 -31.15
N GLN A 143 8.31 -49.12 -31.10
CA GLN A 143 7.45 -49.79 -32.08
C GLN A 143 7.18 -48.88 -33.28
N GLU A 144 6.77 -47.64 -33.01
CA GLU A 144 6.50 -46.65 -34.05
C GLU A 144 6.69 -45.23 -33.52
N ILE A 145 7.07 -44.32 -34.41
CA ILE A 145 7.17 -42.89 -34.13
C ILE A 145 6.18 -42.15 -35.02
N THR A 146 5.19 -41.51 -34.43
CA THR A 146 4.20 -40.71 -35.13
C THR A 146 4.54 -39.23 -35.02
N ILE A 147 4.95 -38.62 -36.13
CA ILE A 147 5.31 -37.20 -36.20
C ILE A 147 4.09 -36.39 -36.61
N SER A 148 3.78 -35.33 -35.86
CA SER A 148 2.75 -34.34 -36.19
C SER A 148 3.44 -33.03 -36.62
N PRO A 149 3.64 -32.77 -37.93
CA PRO A 149 4.46 -31.65 -38.39
C PRO A 149 3.91 -30.28 -38.00
N ARG A 150 2.58 -30.10 -38.02
CA ARG A 150 1.93 -28.84 -37.63
C ARG A 150 2.11 -28.51 -36.14
N ALA A 151 2.06 -29.54 -35.30
CA ALA A 151 2.20 -29.39 -33.85
C ALA A 151 3.68 -29.32 -33.41
N LYS A 152 4.64 -29.58 -34.33
CA LYS A 152 6.08 -29.67 -34.03
C LYS A 152 6.38 -30.68 -32.91
N ILE A 153 5.68 -31.80 -32.92
CA ILE A 153 5.74 -32.84 -31.89
C ILE A 153 5.85 -34.20 -32.56
N ALA A 154 6.65 -35.09 -31.96
CA ALA A 154 6.69 -36.52 -32.29
C ALA A 154 6.23 -37.35 -31.09
N TYR A 155 5.36 -38.32 -31.34
CA TYR A 155 4.92 -39.32 -30.39
C TYR A 155 5.69 -40.61 -30.61
N VAL A 156 6.43 -41.06 -29.61
CA VAL A 156 7.16 -42.32 -29.63
C VAL A 156 6.34 -43.35 -28.87
N ILE A 157 5.96 -44.43 -29.55
CA ILE A 157 5.17 -45.52 -28.99
C ILE A 157 6.11 -46.70 -28.77
N THR A 158 6.22 -47.15 -27.52
CA THR A 158 7.03 -48.33 -27.16
C THR A 158 6.18 -49.59 -27.08
N SER A 159 6.79 -50.74 -27.37
CA SER A 159 6.12 -52.05 -27.31
C SER A 159 5.85 -52.52 -25.87
N LEU A 160 4.85 -53.39 -25.70
CA LEU A 160 4.35 -53.87 -24.38
C LEU A 160 5.42 -54.56 -23.51
N ASP A 161 6.46 -55.12 -24.10
CA ASP A 161 7.48 -55.93 -23.40
C ASP A 161 8.72 -55.13 -22.94
N SER A 162 8.67 -53.81 -23.07
CA SER A 162 9.80 -52.93 -22.73
C SER A 162 9.85 -52.58 -21.23
N LYS A 163 10.99 -52.85 -20.58
CA LYS A 163 11.27 -52.37 -19.21
C LYS A 163 11.53 -50.87 -19.27
N SER A 164 10.70 -50.08 -18.59
CA SER A 164 11.05 -48.68 -18.28
C SER A 164 12.37 -48.63 -17.49
N PRO A 165 13.18 -47.56 -17.57
CA PRO A 165 14.31 -47.35 -16.66
C PRO A 165 13.94 -47.43 -15.16
N ASN A 166 12.65 -47.35 -14.82
CA ASN A 166 12.11 -47.53 -13.46
C ASN A 166 11.35 -48.86 -13.24
N GLY A 167 11.52 -49.87 -14.10
CA GLY A 167 11.07 -51.25 -13.83
C GLY A 167 9.57 -51.54 -13.95
N MET A 168 8.74 -50.65 -14.52
CA MET A 168 7.34 -50.94 -14.83
C MET A 168 7.12 -51.32 -16.30
N TYR A 169 6.34 -52.37 -16.54
CA TYR A 169 5.89 -52.82 -17.86
C TYR A 169 4.60 -52.10 -18.27
N GLY A 170 4.53 -51.62 -19.52
CA GLY A 170 3.31 -51.07 -20.11
C GLY A 170 3.59 -50.14 -21.30
N ASN A 171 2.64 -50.04 -22.23
CA ASN A 171 2.71 -49.12 -23.37
C ASN A 171 2.85 -47.67 -22.89
N GLN A 172 4.03 -47.08 -23.08
CA GLN A 172 4.28 -45.67 -22.80
C GLN A 172 4.31 -44.89 -24.10
N ILE A 173 3.54 -43.81 -24.15
CA ILE A 173 3.58 -42.84 -25.24
C ILE A 173 4.42 -41.68 -24.74
N TYR A 174 5.59 -41.50 -25.35
CA TYR A 174 6.46 -40.37 -25.09
C TYR A 174 6.22 -39.27 -26.10
N MET A 175 6.25 -38.02 -25.65
CA MET A 175 6.08 -36.85 -26.50
C MET A 175 7.37 -36.04 -26.52
N ILE A 176 7.89 -35.79 -27.72
CA ILE A 176 9.13 -35.07 -27.97
C ILE A 176 8.81 -33.82 -28.80
N GLY A 177 9.35 -32.67 -28.41
CA GLY A 177 9.31 -31.46 -29.24
C GLY A 177 10.29 -31.58 -30.41
N VAL A 178 9.79 -31.47 -31.64
CA VAL A 178 10.59 -31.59 -32.87
C VAL A 178 10.54 -30.28 -33.64
N ASN A 179 11.65 -29.54 -33.62
CA ASN A 179 11.75 -28.24 -34.28
C ASN A 179 11.81 -28.35 -35.82
N ASP A 180 12.49 -29.39 -36.31
CA ASP A 180 12.67 -29.68 -37.73
C ASP A 180 12.51 -31.19 -37.94
N THR A 181 11.42 -31.58 -38.61
CA THR A 181 11.03 -32.98 -38.78
C THR A 181 12.03 -33.74 -39.66
N ILE A 182 12.62 -33.07 -40.64
CA ILE A 182 13.55 -33.68 -41.60
C ILE A 182 14.88 -33.99 -40.90
N LYS A 183 15.39 -33.05 -40.11
CA LYS A 183 16.62 -33.28 -39.30
C LYS A 183 16.41 -34.38 -38.27
N PHE A 184 15.23 -34.42 -37.64
CA PHE A 184 14.90 -35.43 -36.64
C PHE A 184 14.87 -36.85 -37.26
N GLU A 185 14.22 -37.02 -38.41
CA GLU A 185 14.23 -38.29 -39.14
C GLU A 185 15.64 -38.68 -39.58
N ASN A 186 16.40 -37.76 -40.17
CA ASN A 186 17.78 -38.01 -40.60
C ASN A 186 18.69 -38.45 -39.45
N ASN A 187 18.52 -37.89 -38.25
CA ASN A 187 19.32 -38.27 -37.09
C ASN A 187 18.98 -39.70 -36.61
N ILE A 188 17.71 -40.10 -36.66
CA ILE A 188 17.31 -41.48 -36.33
C ILE A 188 17.87 -42.46 -37.36
N ARG A 189 17.79 -42.14 -38.66
CA ARG A 189 18.35 -42.99 -39.72
C ARG A 189 19.87 -43.11 -39.64
N ARG A 190 20.58 -42.04 -39.26
CA ARG A 190 22.03 -42.08 -39.01
C ARG A 190 22.38 -43.00 -37.84
N TYR A 191 21.62 -42.93 -36.75
CA TYR A 191 21.81 -43.82 -35.61
C TYR A 191 21.60 -45.30 -35.98
N GLU A 192 20.57 -45.61 -36.78
CA GLU A 192 20.33 -46.97 -37.29
C GLU A 192 21.50 -47.49 -38.13
N LEU A 193 22.06 -46.64 -39.01
CA LEU A 193 23.20 -46.99 -39.87
C LEU A 193 24.49 -47.21 -39.06
N GLU A 194 24.78 -46.38 -38.07
CA GLU A 194 25.96 -46.52 -37.20
C GLU A 194 25.92 -47.82 -36.37
N HIS A 195 24.73 -48.35 -36.09
CA HIS A 195 24.53 -49.58 -35.33
C HIS A 195 24.23 -50.80 -36.20
N GLY A 196 24.41 -50.70 -37.53
CA GLY A 196 24.30 -51.83 -38.46
C GLY A 196 22.88 -52.34 -38.70
N ILE A 197 21.86 -51.54 -38.41
CA ILE A 197 20.44 -51.91 -38.61
C ILE A 197 20.06 -51.63 -40.07
N ASN A 198 19.58 -52.64 -40.79
CA ASN A 198 19.17 -52.49 -42.18
C ASN A 198 17.92 -51.58 -42.30
N PRO A 199 17.79 -50.73 -43.33
CA PRO A 199 16.67 -49.78 -43.47
C PRO A 199 15.27 -50.43 -43.50
N THR A 200 15.19 -51.73 -43.82
CA THR A 200 13.95 -52.51 -43.85
C THR A 200 13.53 -53.03 -42.47
N GLU A 201 14.45 -53.09 -41.50
CA GLU A 201 14.22 -53.52 -40.12
C GLU A 201 14.19 -52.34 -39.13
N GLY A 202 14.39 -51.11 -39.63
CA GLY A 202 14.38 -49.88 -38.85
C GLY A 202 13.01 -49.47 -38.31
N ILE A 203 13.01 -48.46 -37.46
CA ILE A 203 11.81 -47.94 -36.78
C ILE A 203 10.84 -47.35 -37.81
N THR A 204 9.55 -47.69 -37.69
CA THR A 204 8.51 -47.13 -38.56
C THR A 204 8.15 -45.71 -38.14
N ILE A 205 8.29 -44.75 -39.05
CA ILE A 205 7.95 -43.33 -38.83
C ILE A 205 6.68 -43.01 -39.62
N LYS A 206 5.59 -42.65 -38.92
CA LYS A 206 4.30 -42.27 -39.51
C LYS A 206 4.10 -40.76 -39.39
N TYR A 207 3.56 -40.13 -40.43
CA TYR A 207 3.22 -38.72 -40.41
C TYR A 207 1.71 -38.53 -40.22
N ASP A 208 1.30 -38.03 -39.06
CA ASP A 208 -0.10 -37.78 -38.78
C ASP A 208 -0.50 -36.37 -39.22
N ARG A 209 -1.43 -36.30 -40.17
CA ARG A 209 -1.99 -35.08 -40.76
C ARG A 209 -3.48 -34.89 -40.42
N ILE A 210 -3.96 -35.47 -39.31
CA ILE A 210 -5.34 -35.24 -38.89
C ILE A 210 -5.54 -33.75 -38.53
N ASP A 211 -6.22 -33.03 -39.42
CA ASP A 211 -6.80 -31.73 -39.12
C ASP A 211 -7.96 -31.93 -38.14
N ASN A 212 -7.72 -31.59 -36.87
CA ASN A 212 -8.71 -31.71 -35.80
C ASN A 212 -9.85 -30.70 -36.02
N TYR A 213 -10.88 -31.09 -36.77
CA TYR A 213 -12.16 -30.35 -36.86
C TYR A 213 -13.01 -30.48 -35.59
N PHE A 214 -12.65 -31.41 -34.70
CA PHE A 214 -13.35 -31.69 -33.45
C PHE A 214 -13.51 -30.46 -32.52
N PRO A 215 -12.47 -29.63 -32.25
CA PRO A 215 -12.62 -28.38 -31.50
C PRO A 215 -13.57 -27.38 -32.18
N LEU A 216 -13.57 -27.29 -33.51
CA LEU A 216 -14.46 -26.41 -34.27
C LEU A 216 -15.93 -26.84 -34.16
N ILE A 217 -16.20 -28.15 -34.21
CA ILE A 217 -17.55 -28.70 -34.01
C ILE A 217 -18.01 -28.48 -32.55
N SER A 218 -17.12 -28.70 -31.59
CA SER A 218 -17.45 -28.51 -30.17
C SER A 218 -17.79 -27.06 -29.82
N THR A 219 -17.10 -26.09 -30.43
CA THR A 219 -17.34 -24.65 -30.21
C THR A 219 -18.64 -24.19 -30.86
N LEU A 220 -18.98 -24.69 -32.05
CA LEU A 220 -20.27 -24.40 -32.70
C LEU A 220 -21.47 -24.94 -31.90
N ILE A 221 -21.35 -26.12 -31.29
CA ILE A 221 -22.41 -26.69 -30.45
C ILE A 221 -22.64 -25.82 -29.19
N ILE A 222 -21.57 -25.37 -28.54
CA ILE A 222 -21.66 -24.49 -27.36
C ILE A 222 -22.30 -23.14 -27.75
N PHE A 223 -21.90 -22.57 -28.88
CA PHE A 223 -22.51 -21.33 -29.38
C PHE A 223 -24.00 -21.51 -29.68
N GLY A 224 -24.39 -22.63 -30.28
CA GLY A 224 -25.79 -22.97 -30.54
C GLY A 224 -26.61 -23.07 -29.25
N ILE A 225 -26.06 -23.68 -28.20
CA ILE A 225 -26.73 -23.79 -26.90
C ILE A 225 -26.90 -22.42 -26.23
N ILE A 226 -25.89 -21.54 -26.30
CA ILE A 226 -25.95 -20.18 -25.75
C ILE A 226 -27.00 -19.34 -26.50
N ILE A 227 -27.02 -19.41 -27.84
CA ILE A 227 -28.01 -18.71 -28.66
C ILE A 227 -29.41 -19.22 -28.33
N PHE A 228 -29.61 -20.55 -28.26
CA PHE A 228 -30.90 -21.13 -27.90
C PHE A 228 -31.37 -20.73 -26.49
N ALA A 229 -30.47 -20.71 -25.51
CA ALA A 229 -30.75 -20.24 -24.15
C ALA A 229 -31.12 -18.75 -24.12
N SER A 230 -30.43 -17.91 -24.89
CA SER A 230 -30.70 -16.48 -24.98
C SER A 230 -32.05 -16.16 -25.64
N ILE A 231 -32.45 -16.93 -26.66
CA ILE A 231 -33.76 -16.79 -27.33
C ILE A 231 -34.89 -17.24 -26.39
N LYS A 232 -34.68 -18.29 -25.58
CA LYS A 232 -35.66 -18.75 -24.59
C LYS A 232 -35.79 -17.78 -23.41
N MET A 233 -34.69 -17.18 -22.95
CA MET A 233 -34.72 -16.10 -21.94
C MET A 233 -35.45 -14.85 -22.44
N ARG A 234 -35.28 -14.46 -23.72
CA ARG A 234 -36.01 -13.33 -24.31
C ARG A 234 -37.54 -13.51 -24.30
N LYS A 235 -38.04 -14.75 -24.44
CA LYS A 235 -39.49 -15.03 -24.33
C LYS A 235 -40.01 -14.98 -22.89
N THR A 236 -39.16 -15.18 -21.88
CA THR A 236 -39.55 -15.09 -20.46
C THR A 236 -39.46 -13.66 -19.91
N PHE A 237 -38.64 -12.79 -20.51
CA PHE A 237 -38.47 -11.38 -20.10
C PHE A 237 -39.48 -10.39 -20.71
N LYS A 238 -40.35 -10.81 -21.64
CA LYS A 238 -41.31 -9.92 -22.31
C LYS A 238 -42.46 -9.42 -21.41
N ASN A 239 -42.57 -9.94 -20.17
CA ASN A 239 -43.59 -9.57 -19.19
C ASN A 239 -43.05 -8.82 -17.95
N LEU A 240 -41.80 -8.34 -17.95
CA LEU A 240 -41.30 -7.44 -16.90
C LEU A 240 -41.00 -6.07 -17.48
N ASN A 241 -41.90 -5.10 -17.22
CA ASN A 241 -41.58 -3.68 -17.26
C ASN A 241 -40.60 -3.37 -16.12
N ILE A 242 -39.31 -3.57 -16.35
CA ILE A 242 -38.23 -3.11 -15.48
C ILE A 242 -37.64 -1.85 -16.10
N SER A 243 -37.97 -0.71 -15.50
CA SER A 243 -37.30 0.57 -15.72
C SER A 243 -35.83 0.41 -15.33
N SER A 244 -34.94 0.65 -16.28
CA SER A 244 -33.48 0.49 -16.18
C SER A 244 -32.77 1.42 -15.18
N SER A 245 -33.51 2.21 -14.40
CA SER A 245 -32.98 3.21 -13.47
C SER A 245 -32.85 2.74 -12.01
N SER A 246 -33.35 1.56 -11.64
CA SER A 246 -33.40 1.12 -10.23
C SER A 246 -32.42 -0.01 -9.87
N LEU A 247 -31.57 -0.45 -10.80
CA LEU A 247 -30.59 -1.52 -10.59
C LEU A 247 -29.14 -1.03 -10.37
N LEU A 248 -28.91 0.29 -10.39
CA LEU A 248 -27.61 0.87 -10.12
C LEU A 248 -27.46 1.16 -8.62
N PRO A 249 -26.36 0.74 -7.96
CA PRO A 249 -26.11 1.08 -6.57
C PRO A 249 -25.99 2.61 -6.45
N LYS A 250 -26.90 3.24 -5.70
CA LYS A 250 -26.89 4.68 -5.41
C LYS A 250 -25.59 5.04 -4.68
N LEU A 251 -25.01 6.19 -5.03
CA LEU A 251 -23.87 6.78 -4.33
C LEU A 251 -24.26 7.07 -2.87
N ASN A 252 -23.43 6.64 -1.91
CA ASN A 252 -23.61 6.96 -0.49
C ASN A 252 -23.09 8.39 -0.21
N ILE A 253 -23.78 9.40 -0.72
CA ILE A 253 -23.42 10.80 -0.45
C ILE A 253 -23.62 11.09 1.04
N LYS A 254 -22.53 11.39 1.76
CA LYS A 254 -22.62 11.88 3.13
C LYS A 254 -23.00 13.35 3.10
N VAL A 255 -24.31 13.61 3.12
CA VAL A 255 -24.81 14.98 3.24
C VAL A 255 -24.89 15.36 4.71
N LEU A 256 -24.18 16.44 5.05
CA LEU A 256 -24.16 17.01 6.38
C LEU A 256 -24.91 18.35 6.31
N ASP A 257 -26.14 18.35 6.79
CA ASP A 257 -26.96 19.55 6.87
C ASP A 257 -26.68 20.28 8.20
N PRO A 258 -26.51 21.62 8.20
CA PRO A 258 -26.15 22.39 9.39
C PRO A 258 -27.23 22.37 10.49
N ASN A 259 -28.49 22.11 10.12
CA ASN A 259 -29.61 22.01 11.07
C ASN A 259 -29.67 20.66 11.82
N ASP A 260 -29.00 19.62 11.32
CA ASP A 260 -28.94 18.30 11.94
C ASP A 260 -27.74 18.22 12.90
N LYS A 261 -27.87 18.80 14.11
CA LYS A 261 -26.82 18.79 15.16
C LYS A 261 -26.32 17.38 15.54
N ALA A 262 -27.10 16.35 15.26
CA ALA A 262 -26.75 14.95 15.52
C ALA A 262 -25.73 14.34 14.52
N LYS A 263 -25.47 14.97 13.36
CA LYS A 263 -24.68 14.37 12.26
C LYS A 263 -23.26 14.91 12.09
N GLY A 264 -22.73 15.72 13.01
CA GLY A 264 -21.27 15.92 13.13
C GLY A 264 -20.64 17.06 12.31
N LEU A 265 -21.42 18.07 11.90
CA LEU A 265 -20.88 19.31 11.33
C LEU A 265 -20.75 20.41 12.41
N ASN A 266 -19.88 20.17 13.41
CA ASN A 266 -19.68 21.08 14.56
C ASN A 266 -18.33 21.79 14.58
N ILE A 267 -17.49 21.61 13.54
CA ILE A 267 -16.14 22.17 13.49
C ILE A 267 -16.24 23.60 12.97
N ARG A 268 -15.80 24.58 13.76
CA ARG A 268 -15.74 26.00 13.38
C ARG A 268 -14.32 26.45 13.09
N PHE A 269 -14.13 27.67 12.57
CA PHE A 269 -12.77 28.18 12.31
C PHE A 269 -11.92 28.27 13.58
N LYS A 270 -12.54 28.47 14.74
CA LYS A 270 -11.87 28.44 16.06
C LYS A 270 -11.29 27.07 16.44
N ASP A 271 -11.82 25.99 15.85
CA ASP A 271 -11.39 24.62 16.12
C ASP A 271 -10.31 24.16 15.11
N VAL A 272 -9.91 25.05 14.19
CA VAL A 272 -8.78 24.87 13.28
C VAL A 272 -7.71 25.87 13.71
N ALA A 273 -6.62 25.41 14.33
CA ALA A 273 -5.49 26.28 14.71
C ALA A 273 -4.50 26.47 13.54
N GLY A 274 -3.77 27.58 13.52
CA GLY A 274 -2.87 27.93 12.41
C GLY A 274 -3.60 28.18 11.08
N LEU A 275 -2.91 27.88 9.97
CA LEU A 275 -3.41 28.04 8.59
C LEU A 275 -3.88 29.46 8.31
N HIS A 276 -3.14 30.46 8.80
CA HIS A 276 -3.55 31.87 8.74
C HIS A 276 -3.79 32.33 7.31
N GLU A 277 -2.85 32.04 6.41
CA GLU A 277 -2.92 32.40 4.99
C GLU A 277 -4.10 31.69 4.30
N ALA A 278 -4.19 30.37 4.45
CA ALA A 278 -5.27 29.58 3.84
C ALA A 278 -6.66 29.98 4.38
N LYS A 279 -6.78 30.40 5.65
CA LYS A 279 -8.04 30.91 6.21
C LYS A 279 -8.46 32.23 5.56
N VAL A 280 -7.53 33.14 5.29
CA VAL A 280 -7.84 34.41 4.60
C VAL A 280 -8.40 34.14 3.21
N GLU A 281 -7.77 33.25 2.45
CA GLU A 281 -8.28 32.87 1.12
C GLU A 281 -9.64 32.18 1.18
N VAL A 282 -9.85 31.30 2.17
CA VAL A 282 -11.13 30.62 2.38
C VAL A 282 -12.22 31.56 2.91
N MET A 283 -11.86 32.63 3.61
CA MET A 283 -12.82 33.66 4.07
C MET A 283 -13.46 34.42 2.92
N GLU A 284 -12.80 34.55 1.75
CA GLU A 284 -13.45 35.10 0.55
C GLU A 284 -14.66 34.24 0.12
N PHE A 285 -14.53 32.92 0.20
CA PHE A 285 -15.63 31.99 -0.11
C PHE A 285 -16.75 32.07 0.92
N LEU A 286 -16.43 32.36 2.19
CA LEU A 286 -17.41 32.59 3.24
C LEU A 286 -18.23 33.86 2.96
N ASP A 287 -17.58 34.98 2.65
CA ASP A 287 -18.27 36.24 2.33
C ASP A 287 -19.11 36.08 1.06
N TYR A 288 -18.59 35.35 0.07
CA TYR A 288 -19.34 34.98 -1.12
C TYR A 288 -20.64 34.24 -0.80
N LEU A 289 -20.58 33.17 0.00
CA LEU A 289 -21.76 32.36 0.34
C LEU A 289 -22.78 33.12 1.19
N LYS A 290 -22.35 34.14 1.96
CA LYS A 290 -23.23 34.98 2.76
C LYS A 290 -23.82 36.16 2.00
N ASN A 291 -23.04 36.78 1.11
CA ASN A 291 -23.34 38.06 0.47
C ASN A 291 -23.18 38.02 -1.07
N SER A 292 -23.70 36.97 -1.71
CA SER A 292 -23.57 36.75 -3.17
C SER A 292 -24.09 37.90 -4.04
N SER A 293 -25.14 38.59 -3.58
CA SER A 293 -25.77 39.72 -4.29
C SER A 293 -24.83 40.91 -4.47
N LYS A 294 -23.97 41.18 -3.48
CA LYS A 294 -22.98 42.28 -3.51
C LYS A 294 -21.98 42.08 -4.65
N TYR A 295 -21.47 40.86 -4.82
CA TYR A 295 -20.52 40.53 -5.88
C TYR A 295 -21.18 40.53 -7.26
N THR A 296 -22.41 40.03 -7.34
CA THR A 296 -23.18 39.98 -8.60
C THR A 296 -23.55 41.39 -9.08
N ALA A 297 -23.89 42.30 -8.16
CA ALA A 297 -24.18 43.71 -8.46
C ALA A 297 -22.96 44.46 -9.03
N LEU A 298 -21.75 44.06 -8.64
CA LEU A 298 -20.49 44.59 -9.16
C LEU A 298 -20.05 43.92 -10.48
N GLY A 299 -20.83 42.96 -11.00
CA GLY A 299 -20.50 42.22 -12.22
C GLY A 299 -19.37 41.20 -12.05
N ALA A 300 -18.99 40.87 -10.82
CA ALA A 300 -17.95 39.88 -10.55
C ALA A 300 -18.46 38.47 -10.88
N LYS A 301 -17.65 37.70 -11.62
CA LYS A 301 -17.88 36.27 -11.81
C LYS A 301 -17.39 35.51 -10.60
N LEU A 302 -18.26 34.71 -10.04
CA LEU A 302 -18.03 33.99 -8.80
C LEU A 302 -17.11 32.78 -9.06
N PRO A 303 -16.09 32.53 -8.22
CA PRO A 303 -15.23 31.38 -8.38
C PRO A 303 -16.05 30.10 -8.18
N LYS A 304 -16.06 29.23 -9.20
CA LYS A 304 -16.86 28.00 -9.19
C LYS A 304 -16.28 26.92 -8.29
N GLY A 305 -14.96 26.93 -8.11
CA GLY A 305 -14.30 25.98 -7.22
C GLY A 305 -12.88 26.36 -6.83
N ALA A 306 -12.43 25.71 -5.77
CA ALA A 306 -11.07 25.81 -5.25
C ALA A 306 -10.48 24.41 -5.01
N ILE A 307 -9.18 24.28 -5.22
CA ILE A 307 -8.42 23.09 -4.86
C ILE A 307 -7.50 23.40 -3.68
N LEU A 308 -7.63 22.59 -2.63
CA LEU A 308 -6.78 22.59 -1.45
C LEU A 308 -5.63 21.61 -1.70
N THR A 309 -4.41 22.13 -1.79
CA THR A 309 -3.21 21.33 -2.05
C THR A 309 -2.31 21.34 -0.83
N GLY A 310 -1.56 20.27 -0.57
CA GLY A 310 -0.64 20.24 0.56
C GLY A 310 -0.28 18.84 1.05
N PRO A 311 0.63 18.71 2.02
CA PRO A 311 0.97 17.42 2.61
C PRO A 311 -0.24 16.77 3.31
N PRO A 312 -0.26 15.44 3.46
CA PRO A 312 -1.27 14.77 4.26
C PRO A 312 -1.24 15.27 5.71
N GLY A 313 -2.39 15.26 6.40
CA GLY A 313 -2.45 15.60 7.82
C GLY A 313 -2.40 17.10 8.17
N CYS A 314 -2.35 18.01 7.19
CA CYS A 314 -2.31 19.47 7.44
C CYS A 314 -3.70 20.13 7.57
N GLY A 315 -4.77 19.36 7.77
CA GLY A 315 -6.09 19.91 8.06
C GLY A 315 -6.93 20.36 6.86
N LYS A 316 -6.62 19.94 5.63
CA LYS A 316 -7.40 20.25 4.40
C LYS A 316 -8.90 19.97 4.55
N THR A 317 -9.24 18.74 4.98
CA THR A 317 -10.62 18.32 5.22
C THR A 317 -11.26 19.05 6.41
N LEU A 318 -10.47 19.45 7.42
CA LEU A 318 -10.97 20.22 8.57
C LEU A 318 -11.33 21.65 8.16
N LEU A 319 -10.50 22.29 7.33
CA LEU A 319 -10.73 23.64 6.82
C LEU A 319 -12.01 23.71 5.96
N ALA A 320 -12.22 22.73 5.08
CA ALA A 320 -13.44 22.64 4.27
C ALA A 320 -14.71 22.46 5.12
N LYS A 321 -14.66 21.63 6.17
CA LYS A 321 -15.77 21.45 7.12
C LYS A 321 -16.03 22.72 7.94
N ALA A 322 -14.97 23.42 8.34
CA ALA A 322 -15.08 24.69 9.05
C ALA A 322 -15.77 25.76 8.18
N LEU A 323 -15.37 25.89 6.91
CA LEU A 323 -16.01 26.82 5.97
C LEU A 323 -17.52 26.55 5.85
N ALA A 324 -17.92 25.29 5.69
CA ALA A 324 -19.34 24.94 5.56
C ALA A 324 -20.15 25.27 6.82
N THR A 325 -19.58 25.00 7.99
CA THR A 325 -20.21 25.28 9.28
C THR A 325 -20.37 26.79 9.50
N GLU A 326 -19.36 27.58 9.12
CA GLU A 326 -19.35 29.04 9.28
C GLU A 326 -20.25 29.76 8.25
N SER A 327 -20.42 29.15 7.08
CA SER A 327 -21.32 29.61 6.02
C SER A 327 -22.78 29.19 6.26
N ASN A 328 -23.03 28.26 7.19
CA ASN A 328 -24.35 27.68 7.46
C ASN A 328 -25.02 27.08 6.22
N VAL A 329 -24.25 26.40 5.36
CA VAL A 329 -24.73 25.73 4.14
C VAL A 329 -24.54 24.22 4.22
N PRO A 330 -25.38 23.40 3.54
CA PRO A 330 -25.17 21.97 3.42
C PRO A 330 -23.79 21.61 2.85
N PHE A 331 -23.15 20.59 3.44
CA PHE A 331 -21.86 20.06 3.03
C PHE A 331 -22.01 18.64 2.48
N LEU A 332 -21.73 18.46 1.18
CA LEU A 332 -21.74 17.17 0.52
C LEU A 332 -20.30 16.65 0.44
N ASN A 333 -19.97 15.64 1.24
CA ASN A 333 -18.62 15.07 1.29
C ASN A 333 -18.57 13.75 0.52
N VAL A 334 -17.66 13.65 -0.46
CA VAL A 334 -17.38 12.45 -1.24
C VAL A 334 -15.87 12.24 -1.38
N ASN A 335 -15.39 11.01 -1.29
CA ASN A 335 -13.99 10.69 -1.58
C ASN A 335 -13.84 10.34 -3.08
N GLY A 336 -12.78 10.84 -3.74
CA GLY A 336 -12.44 10.60 -5.14
C GLY A 336 -12.36 9.13 -5.52
N SER A 337 -11.89 8.28 -4.60
CA SER A 337 -11.85 6.82 -4.78
C SER A 337 -13.24 6.18 -4.91
N GLU A 338 -14.30 6.82 -4.38
CA GLU A 338 -15.68 6.34 -4.56
C GLU A 338 -16.18 6.49 -6.00
N PHE A 339 -15.45 7.19 -6.88
CA PHE A 339 -15.81 7.29 -8.29
C PHE A 339 -15.08 6.29 -9.18
N VAL A 340 -14.05 5.60 -8.67
CA VAL A 340 -13.25 4.65 -9.45
C VAL A 340 -13.81 3.24 -9.26
N GLU A 341 -14.32 2.63 -10.33
CA GLU A 341 -14.95 1.31 -10.28
C GLU A 341 -14.53 0.41 -11.46
N MET A 342 -14.67 -0.91 -11.30
CA MET A 342 -14.37 -1.85 -12.41
C MET A 342 -15.44 -1.85 -13.51
N ILE A 343 -16.63 -1.31 -13.22
CA ILE A 343 -17.76 -1.30 -14.15
C ILE A 343 -17.80 0.07 -14.85
N GLY A 344 -17.51 0.07 -16.15
CA GLY A 344 -17.52 1.27 -16.98
C GLY A 344 -18.84 2.04 -16.89
N GLY A 345 -18.75 3.37 -16.76
CA GLY A 345 -19.88 4.29 -16.73
C GLY A 345 -20.56 4.46 -15.36
N LEU A 346 -20.20 3.68 -14.34
CA LEU A 346 -20.75 3.84 -13.00
C LEU A 346 -20.20 5.10 -12.30
N GLY A 347 -18.91 5.39 -12.44
CA GLY A 347 -18.30 6.62 -11.91
C GLY A 347 -18.96 7.89 -12.50
N ALA A 348 -19.12 7.95 -13.83
CA ALA A 348 -19.83 9.04 -14.49
C ALA A 348 -21.30 9.19 -14.02
N ALA A 349 -22.02 8.10 -13.75
CA ALA A 349 -23.37 8.16 -13.20
C ALA A 349 -23.39 8.75 -11.78
N ARG A 350 -22.43 8.34 -10.93
CA ARG A 350 -22.26 8.87 -9.56
C ARG A 350 -21.95 10.37 -9.55
N VAL A 351 -21.13 10.86 -10.48
CA VAL A 351 -20.86 12.30 -10.63
C VAL A 351 -22.16 13.05 -10.97
N ARG A 352 -22.96 12.54 -11.93
CA ARG A 352 -24.26 13.16 -12.26
C ARG A 352 -25.21 13.19 -11.06
N ASP A 353 -25.28 12.11 -10.30
CA ASP A 353 -26.12 12.04 -9.11
C ASP A 353 -25.67 13.01 -8.01
N LEU A 354 -24.35 13.16 -7.80
CA LEU A 354 -23.78 14.14 -6.86
C LEU A 354 -24.21 15.57 -7.21
N PHE A 355 -24.04 16.00 -8.46
CA PHE A 355 -24.45 17.34 -8.88
C PHE A 355 -25.96 17.51 -8.88
N LYS A 356 -26.74 16.45 -9.13
CA LYS A 356 -28.20 16.49 -9.03
C LYS A 356 -28.67 16.72 -7.60
N GLU A 357 -28.06 16.06 -6.61
CA GLU A 357 -28.36 16.28 -5.19
C GLU A 357 -27.90 17.67 -4.73
N ALA A 358 -26.71 18.12 -5.13
CA ALA A 358 -26.22 19.46 -4.85
C ALA A 358 -27.17 20.55 -5.41
N LYS A 359 -27.65 20.38 -6.64
CA LYS A 359 -28.61 21.28 -7.29
C LYS A 359 -29.95 21.39 -6.56
N LYS A 360 -30.35 20.38 -5.76
CA LYS A 360 -31.57 20.42 -4.91
C LYS A 360 -31.35 21.14 -3.59
N LYS A 361 -30.11 21.14 -3.09
CA LYS A 361 -29.71 21.67 -1.78
C LYS A 361 -28.97 23.01 -1.87
N ALA A 362 -28.95 23.66 -3.04
CA ALA A 362 -28.30 24.96 -3.23
C ALA A 362 -28.98 26.05 -2.37
N PRO A 363 -28.20 26.96 -1.73
CA PRO A 363 -26.74 27.06 -1.72
C PRO A 363 -26.06 25.92 -0.95
N CYS A 364 -25.00 25.32 -1.50
CA CYS A 364 -24.27 24.23 -0.84
C CYS A 364 -22.80 24.14 -1.25
N ILE A 365 -22.01 23.41 -0.47
CA ILE A 365 -20.61 23.09 -0.76
C ILE A 365 -20.49 21.61 -1.12
N ILE A 366 -19.88 21.33 -2.25
CA ILE A 366 -19.45 19.98 -2.63
C ILE A 366 -17.96 19.85 -2.29
N TYR A 367 -17.58 18.87 -1.48
CA TYR A 367 -16.19 18.57 -1.15
C TYR A 367 -15.79 17.20 -1.70
N ILE A 368 -14.78 17.18 -2.56
CA ILE A 368 -14.17 15.97 -3.12
C ILE A 368 -12.78 15.77 -2.52
N ASP A 369 -12.62 14.80 -1.63
CA ASP A 369 -11.31 14.44 -1.11
C ASP A 369 -10.54 13.54 -2.10
N GLU A 370 -9.21 13.53 -2.08
CA GLU A 370 -8.37 12.68 -2.95
C GLU A 370 -8.77 12.74 -4.45
N ILE A 371 -8.95 13.96 -4.98
CA ILE A 371 -9.39 14.15 -6.37
C ILE A 371 -8.43 13.55 -7.40
N ASP A 372 -7.17 13.32 -7.04
CA ASP A 372 -6.17 12.63 -7.84
C ASP A 372 -6.54 11.18 -8.20
N ALA A 373 -7.48 10.55 -7.48
CA ALA A 373 -8.02 9.25 -7.84
C ALA A 373 -8.74 9.24 -9.21
N ILE A 374 -9.41 10.34 -9.57
CA ILE A 374 -10.12 10.52 -10.85
C ILE A 374 -9.48 11.57 -11.76
N GLY A 375 -8.66 12.45 -11.20
CA GLY A 375 -8.07 13.59 -11.91
C GLY A 375 -6.68 13.35 -12.45
N LYS A 376 -6.14 12.12 -12.38
CA LYS A 376 -4.77 11.82 -12.84
C LYS A 376 -4.60 12.07 -14.35
N LYS A 377 -3.50 12.72 -14.71
CA LYS A 377 -3.08 12.96 -16.09
C LYS A 377 -2.82 11.64 -16.82
N ARG A 378 -3.18 11.59 -18.10
CA ARG A 378 -2.80 10.53 -19.05
C ARG A 378 -1.29 10.33 -19.03
N ASP A 379 -0.84 9.15 -18.63
CA ASP A 379 0.55 8.73 -18.86
C ASP A 379 0.71 8.49 -20.36
N GLY A 380 1.33 9.44 -21.06
CA GLY A 380 1.43 9.53 -22.52
C GLY A 380 2.23 8.41 -23.21
N ASN A 381 2.50 7.29 -22.54
CA ASN A 381 3.11 6.12 -23.16
C ASN A 381 2.03 5.13 -23.56
N GLY A 382 1.73 5.13 -24.87
CA GLY A 382 0.85 4.19 -25.55
C GLY A 382 1.35 2.74 -25.53
N SER A 383 1.48 2.15 -24.35
CA SER A 383 1.70 0.73 -24.17
C SER A 383 0.40 0.12 -23.68
N PHE A 384 -0.31 -0.56 -24.60
CA PHE A 384 -1.44 -1.47 -24.37
C PHE A 384 -1.78 -1.72 -22.89
N SER A 385 -2.63 -0.86 -22.31
CA SER A 385 -2.98 -0.96 -20.89
C SER A 385 -4.49 -0.77 -20.70
N SER A 386 -5.11 -1.88 -20.28
CA SER A 386 -6.18 -1.98 -19.29
C SER A 386 -7.40 -1.04 -19.42
N GLY A 387 -8.59 -1.64 -19.58
CA GLY A 387 -9.89 -0.94 -19.56
C GLY A 387 -10.21 -0.12 -18.28
N SER A 388 -9.37 -0.17 -17.25
CA SER A 388 -9.49 0.70 -16.06
C SER A 388 -9.17 2.18 -16.32
N GLU A 389 -8.31 2.49 -17.30
CA GLU A 389 -7.97 3.90 -17.58
C GLU A 389 -9.11 4.63 -18.31
N SER A 390 -9.79 3.91 -19.21
CA SER A 390 -10.97 4.41 -19.92
C SER A 390 -12.11 4.82 -18.98
N GLU A 391 -12.29 4.11 -17.86
CA GLU A 391 -13.33 4.42 -16.87
C GLU A 391 -13.03 5.72 -16.12
N ARG A 392 -11.78 5.90 -15.67
CA ARG A 392 -11.34 7.14 -15.01
C ARG A 392 -11.51 8.34 -15.92
N GLU A 393 -11.12 8.21 -17.18
CA GLU A 393 -11.28 9.29 -18.17
C GLU A 393 -12.75 9.66 -18.40
N GLN A 394 -13.64 8.66 -18.49
CA GLN A 394 -15.06 8.92 -18.66
C GLN A 394 -15.64 9.66 -17.47
N THR A 395 -15.26 9.25 -16.26
CA THR A 395 -15.68 9.87 -15.01
C THR A 395 -15.13 11.29 -14.84
N LEU A 396 -13.86 11.52 -15.19
CA LEU A 396 -13.23 12.83 -15.21
C LEU A 396 -13.93 13.78 -16.20
N ASN A 397 -14.15 13.34 -17.44
CA ASN A 397 -14.84 14.15 -18.44
C ASN A 397 -16.26 14.50 -18.00
N GLN A 398 -16.96 13.59 -17.35
CA GLN A 398 -18.29 13.87 -16.80
C GLN A 398 -18.25 14.93 -15.68
N LEU A 399 -17.23 14.92 -14.83
CA LEU A 399 -17.02 15.97 -13.83
C LEU A 399 -16.78 17.32 -14.50
N LEU A 400 -15.94 17.38 -15.54
CA LEU A 400 -15.69 18.61 -16.30
C LEU A 400 -16.98 19.15 -16.94
N VAL A 401 -17.81 18.29 -17.51
CA VAL A 401 -19.11 18.68 -18.11
C VAL A 401 -20.06 19.24 -17.06
N GLU A 402 -20.15 18.63 -15.87
CA GLU A 402 -21.01 19.16 -14.81
C GLU A 402 -20.49 20.51 -14.28
N MET A 403 -19.17 20.69 -14.16
CA MET A 403 -18.56 21.96 -13.73
C MET A 403 -18.79 23.10 -14.72
N ASP A 404 -18.62 22.82 -16.01
CA ASP A 404 -18.89 23.79 -17.08
C ASP A 404 -20.39 24.10 -17.16
N GLY A 405 -21.24 23.08 -16.95
CA GLY A 405 -22.71 23.16 -16.94
C GLY A 405 -23.32 23.79 -15.68
N MET A 406 -22.51 24.17 -14.67
CA MET A 406 -22.96 25.03 -13.58
C MET A 406 -23.17 26.45 -14.13
N ASN A 407 -24.41 26.76 -14.51
CA ASN A 407 -24.81 28.13 -14.79
C ASN A 407 -24.57 28.99 -13.53
N SER A 408 -24.14 30.24 -13.71
CA SER A 408 -23.78 31.19 -12.63
C SER A 408 -24.93 31.54 -11.67
N THR A 409 -26.12 30.98 -11.87
CA THR A 409 -27.32 31.26 -11.08
C THR A 409 -27.49 30.38 -9.84
N LYS A 410 -26.72 29.29 -9.70
CA LYS A 410 -26.80 28.41 -8.51
C LYS A 410 -25.53 28.57 -7.67
N GLU A 411 -25.71 28.98 -6.42
CA GLU A 411 -24.67 29.19 -5.39
C GLU A 411 -24.07 27.86 -4.91
N ILE A 412 -23.42 27.13 -5.82
CA ILE A 412 -22.75 25.86 -5.54
C ILE A 412 -21.24 26.11 -5.62
N VAL A 413 -20.54 25.84 -4.53
CA VAL A 413 -19.07 25.92 -4.47
C VAL A 413 -18.48 24.52 -4.49
N LEU A 414 -17.57 24.26 -5.44
CA LEU A 414 -16.84 22.99 -5.50
C LEU A 414 -15.47 23.14 -4.83
N LEU A 415 -15.25 22.40 -3.75
CA LEU A 415 -13.95 22.25 -3.11
C LEU A 415 -13.39 20.86 -3.41
N ALA A 416 -12.11 20.79 -3.74
CA ALA A 416 -11.40 19.53 -3.88
C ALA A 416 -10.11 19.55 -3.05
N SER A 417 -9.63 18.38 -2.62
CA SER A 417 -8.31 18.28 -1.98
C SER A 417 -7.44 17.24 -2.64
N THR A 418 -6.13 17.52 -2.71
CA THR A 418 -5.12 16.57 -3.18
C THR A 418 -3.81 16.77 -2.43
N ASN A 419 -3.00 15.71 -2.38
CA ASN A 419 -1.62 15.80 -1.93
C ASN A 419 -0.66 16.15 -3.08
N ARG A 420 -1.08 15.98 -4.33
CA ARG A 420 -0.22 16.01 -5.52
C ARG A 420 -0.87 16.79 -6.67
N LEU A 421 -0.60 18.09 -6.71
CA LEU A 421 -1.10 18.96 -7.79
C LEU A 421 -0.44 18.63 -9.15
N ASP A 422 0.78 18.11 -9.15
CA ASP A 422 1.59 17.74 -10.32
C ASP A 422 0.96 16.62 -11.16
N VAL A 423 0.24 15.70 -10.51
CA VAL A 423 -0.37 14.53 -11.14
C VAL A 423 -1.71 14.86 -11.80
N LEU A 424 -2.31 15.99 -11.43
CA LEU A 424 -3.66 16.34 -11.90
C LEU A 424 -3.68 16.78 -13.36
N ASP A 425 -4.78 16.45 -14.05
CA ASP A 425 -5.04 16.92 -15.40
C ASP A 425 -5.20 18.45 -15.40
N LYS A 426 -4.43 19.11 -16.26
CA LYS A 426 -4.48 20.57 -16.46
C LYS A 426 -5.87 21.05 -16.87
N ALA A 427 -6.72 20.19 -17.42
CA ALA A 427 -8.11 20.50 -17.71
C ALA A 427 -8.91 20.90 -16.46
N LEU A 428 -8.64 20.29 -15.30
CA LEU A 428 -9.32 20.63 -14.04
C LEU A 428 -8.93 22.03 -13.53
N LEU A 429 -7.71 22.46 -13.81
CA LEU A 429 -7.12 23.72 -13.34
C LEU A 429 -7.40 24.91 -14.26
N ARG A 430 -8.25 24.75 -15.28
CA ARG A 430 -8.58 25.85 -16.20
C ARG A 430 -9.60 26.82 -15.57
N PRO A 431 -9.54 28.12 -15.90
CA PRO A 431 -10.54 29.10 -15.47
C PRO A 431 -11.98 28.66 -15.82
N GLY A 432 -12.92 28.86 -14.89
CA GLY A 432 -14.28 28.33 -14.91
C GLY A 432 -14.45 26.97 -14.21
N ARG A 433 -13.39 26.40 -13.61
CA ARG A 433 -13.38 25.09 -12.95
C ARG A 433 -12.79 25.21 -11.55
N PHE A 434 -11.59 24.68 -11.29
CA PHE A 434 -10.84 24.96 -10.07
C PHE A 434 -9.97 26.19 -10.28
N ASP A 435 -10.60 27.35 -10.10
CA ASP A 435 -10.01 28.66 -10.43
C ASP A 435 -9.07 29.16 -9.32
N ARG A 436 -9.29 28.69 -8.09
CA ARG A 436 -8.46 29.01 -6.93
C ARG A 436 -7.63 27.80 -6.53
N HIS A 437 -6.35 28.04 -6.29
CA HIS A 437 -5.41 27.06 -5.77
C HIS A 437 -4.94 27.54 -4.40
N ILE A 438 -5.40 26.88 -3.35
CA ILE A 438 -5.04 27.21 -1.97
C ILE A 438 -4.00 26.18 -1.53
N SER A 439 -2.76 26.62 -1.35
CA SER A 439 -1.69 25.79 -0.82
C SER A 439 -1.71 25.80 0.70
N ILE A 440 -1.75 24.60 1.29
CA ILE A 440 -1.68 24.36 2.71
C ILE A 440 -0.34 23.65 2.97
N ASP A 441 0.63 24.42 3.44
CA ASP A 441 1.97 23.92 3.75
C ASP A 441 2.03 23.27 5.14
N MET A 442 3.20 22.70 5.45
CA MET A 442 3.50 22.24 6.81
C MET A 442 3.45 23.44 7.79
N PRO A 443 2.92 23.23 9.01
CA PRO A 443 2.73 24.33 9.97
C PRO A 443 4.07 24.90 10.45
N THR A 444 4.13 26.23 10.58
CA THR A 444 5.28 26.96 11.16
C THR A 444 5.41 26.73 12.67
N VAL A 445 6.53 27.12 13.31
CA VAL A 445 6.70 26.99 14.77
C VAL A 445 5.53 27.63 15.55
N LEU A 446 5.09 28.82 15.13
CA LEU A 446 3.99 29.54 15.77
C LEU A 446 2.66 28.78 15.61
N GLU A 447 2.37 28.29 14.41
CA GLU A 447 1.17 27.50 14.15
C GLU A 447 1.19 26.15 14.88
N ARG A 448 2.36 25.51 15.00
CA ARG A 448 2.52 24.30 15.83
C ARG A 448 2.26 24.59 17.30
N LYS A 449 2.69 25.75 17.82
CA LYS A 449 2.37 26.18 19.20
C LYS A 449 0.85 26.28 19.39
N GLU A 450 0.15 26.95 18.48
CA GLU A 450 -1.32 27.06 18.52
C GLU A 450 -2.01 25.70 18.41
N LEU A 451 -1.53 24.81 17.54
CA LEU A 451 -2.04 23.44 17.41
C LEU A 451 -1.86 22.65 18.72
N PHE A 452 -0.69 22.73 19.35
CA PHE A 452 -0.48 22.12 20.66
C PHE A 452 -1.43 22.69 21.69
N GLU A 453 -1.60 24.02 21.78
CA GLU A 453 -2.53 24.63 22.73
C GLU A 453 -3.98 24.17 22.51
N LEU A 454 -4.42 24.05 21.27
CA LEU A 454 -5.75 23.54 20.91
C LEU A 454 -5.95 22.10 21.39
N TYR A 455 -5.01 21.19 21.10
CA TYR A 455 -5.15 19.77 21.47
C TYR A 455 -4.91 19.52 22.96
N LEU A 456 -3.94 20.22 23.57
CA LEU A 456 -3.62 20.11 25.00
C LEU A 456 -4.79 20.62 25.87
N LYS A 457 -5.59 21.58 25.40
CA LYS A 457 -6.78 22.06 26.11
C LYS A 457 -7.85 20.98 26.30
N ASN A 458 -7.87 19.96 25.44
CA ASN A 458 -8.85 18.88 25.50
C ASN A 458 -8.47 17.75 26.47
N ILE A 459 -7.26 17.78 27.06
CA ILE A 459 -6.76 16.74 27.97
C ILE A 459 -6.46 17.29 29.37
N LYS A 460 -6.40 16.39 30.36
CA LYS A 460 -6.12 16.76 31.76
C LYS A 460 -4.61 16.81 32.02
N LEU A 461 -4.07 18.02 32.14
CA LEU A 461 -2.65 18.31 32.37
C LEU A 461 -2.39 18.78 33.80
N ASP A 462 -1.13 18.65 34.24
CA ASP A 462 -0.64 19.16 35.53
C ASP A 462 -0.42 20.69 35.52
N LYS A 463 0.03 21.24 34.38
CA LYS A 463 0.32 22.65 34.15
C LYS A 463 -0.51 23.19 32.97
N SER A 464 -0.55 24.51 32.84
CA SER A 464 -1.21 25.18 31.72
C SER A 464 -0.65 24.71 30.37
N PRO A 465 -1.49 24.52 29.32
CA PRO A 465 -1.04 24.17 27.97
C PRO A 465 0.11 25.04 27.43
N SER A 466 0.10 26.35 27.74
CA SER A 466 1.12 27.30 27.28
C SER A 466 2.51 27.04 27.85
N PHE A 467 2.62 26.33 28.97
CA PHE A 467 3.91 25.90 29.53
C PHE A 467 4.59 24.86 28.61
N TYR A 468 3.80 24.01 27.95
CA TYR A 468 4.30 22.94 27.10
C TYR A 468 4.44 23.33 25.63
N SER A 469 3.51 24.16 25.12
CA SER A 469 3.35 24.42 23.69
C SER A 469 4.61 24.95 23.00
N GLY A 470 5.33 25.89 23.63
CA GLY A 470 6.56 26.47 23.07
C GLY A 470 7.67 25.43 22.86
N ARG A 471 8.01 24.68 23.92
CA ARG A 471 9.04 23.63 23.88
C ARG A 471 8.66 22.52 22.89
N LEU A 472 7.39 22.10 22.88
CA LEU A 472 6.93 21.05 21.98
C LEU A 472 6.95 21.48 20.51
N ALA A 473 6.55 22.72 20.20
CA ALA A 473 6.57 23.24 18.85
C ALA A 473 7.98 23.25 18.22
N GLN A 474 9.02 23.47 19.04
CA GLN A 474 10.42 23.39 18.63
C GLN A 474 10.91 21.94 18.44
N LEU A 475 10.44 21.01 19.29
CA LEU A 475 10.79 19.58 19.23
C LEU A 475 10.15 18.85 18.03
N THR A 476 9.05 19.38 17.49
CA THR A 476 8.26 18.76 16.42
C THR A 476 8.36 19.49 15.09
N ALA A 477 9.54 20.02 14.75
CA ALA A 477 9.75 20.64 13.45
C ALA A 477 9.48 19.64 12.30
N GLY A 478 8.81 20.13 11.25
CA GLY A 478 8.41 19.31 10.10
C GLY A 478 7.24 18.35 10.34
N MET A 479 6.61 18.36 11.52
CA MET A 479 5.43 17.53 11.80
C MET A 479 4.12 18.22 11.37
N SER A 480 3.18 17.43 10.86
CA SER A 480 1.85 17.91 10.46
C SER A 480 0.91 18.10 11.66
N GLY A 481 -0.22 18.78 11.46
CA GLY A 481 -1.24 18.91 12.50
C GLY A 481 -1.80 17.57 12.99
N ALA A 482 -1.91 16.57 12.09
CA ALA A 482 -2.31 15.22 12.44
C ALA A 482 -1.28 14.50 13.32
N ASP A 483 0.02 14.70 13.06
CA ASP A 483 1.09 14.13 13.88
C ASP A 483 1.08 14.72 15.29
N ILE A 484 0.86 16.04 15.40
CA ILE A 484 0.72 16.75 16.68
C ILE A 484 -0.49 16.21 17.47
N ALA A 485 -1.64 16.06 16.81
CA ALA A 485 -2.83 15.47 17.42
C ALA A 485 -2.56 14.04 17.93
N ASN A 486 -1.79 13.26 17.16
CA ASN A 486 -1.39 11.91 17.55
C ASN A 486 -0.45 11.89 18.78
N ILE A 487 0.51 12.82 18.86
CA ILE A 487 1.40 12.95 20.03
C ILE A 487 0.59 13.20 21.31
N VAL A 488 -0.35 14.14 21.27
CA VAL A 488 -1.18 14.46 22.44
C VAL A 488 -2.07 13.28 22.82
N ASN A 489 -2.63 12.58 21.83
CA ASN A 489 -3.44 11.38 22.07
C ASN A 489 -2.62 10.22 22.68
N GLU A 490 -1.42 9.95 22.16
CA GLU A 490 -0.51 8.93 22.69
C GLU A 490 -0.05 9.26 24.12
N ALA A 491 0.14 10.55 24.45
CA ALA A 491 0.43 10.96 25.82
C ALA A 491 -0.72 10.62 26.78
N ALA A 492 -1.97 10.85 26.34
CA ALA A 492 -3.16 10.47 27.11
C ALA A 492 -3.32 8.95 27.25
N ILE A 493 -3.11 8.19 26.17
CA ILE A 493 -3.16 6.71 26.19
C ILE A 493 -2.08 6.15 27.13
N ASN A 494 -0.87 6.69 27.10
CA ASN A 494 0.21 6.27 27.98
C ASN A 494 -0.10 6.59 29.46
N ALA A 495 -0.63 7.79 29.76
CA ALA A 495 -1.07 8.14 31.10
C ALA A 495 -2.15 7.18 31.62
N ALA A 496 -3.17 6.90 30.79
CA ALA A 496 -4.24 5.96 31.11
C ALA A 496 -3.72 4.53 31.32
N SER A 497 -2.79 4.07 30.47
CA SER A 497 -2.16 2.75 30.60
C SER A 497 -1.37 2.60 31.91
N ASN A 498 -0.74 3.69 32.37
CA ASN A 498 -0.04 3.75 33.66
C ASN A 498 -0.97 4.08 34.84
N LYS A 499 -2.30 4.07 34.64
CA LYS A 499 -3.33 4.38 35.65
C LYS A 499 -3.15 5.77 36.29
N LYS A 500 -2.62 6.73 35.56
CA LYS A 500 -2.49 8.14 35.99
C LYS A 500 -3.75 8.93 35.61
N ASN A 501 -4.16 9.82 36.50
CA ASN A 501 -5.32 10.71 36.28
C ASN A 501 -4.95 12.06 35.62
N ILE A 502 -3.65 12.39 35.62
CA ILE A 502 -3.10 13.65 35.11
C ILE A 502 -1.89 13.33 34.24
N ILE A 503 -1.79 14.00 33.09
CA ILE A 503 -0.69 13.87 32.14
C ILE A 503 0.41 14.87 32.54
N THR A 504 1.65 14.39 32.69
CA THR A 504 2.84 15.20 33.02
C THR A 504 3.82 15.26 31.84
N GLU A 505 4.87 16.06 31.97
CA GLU A 505 5.95 16.17 30.97
C GLU A 505 6.55 14.81 30.57
N LYS A 506 6.61 13.85 31.50
CA LYS A 506 7.16 12.50 31.23
C LYS A 506 6.31 11.73 30.22
N GLU A 507 4.98 11.81 30.31
CA GLU A 507 4.09 11.12 29.38
C GLU A 507 4.12 11.76 27.99
N ILE A 508 4.18 13.08 27.93
CA ILE A 508 4.30 13.84 26.68
C ILE A 508 5.64 13.54 26.01
N GLY A 509 6.75 13.57 26.76
CA GLY A 509 8.08 13.23 26.25
C GLY A 509 8.16 11.79 25.74
N TYR A 510 7.52 10.83 26.44
CA TYR A 510 7.41 9.46 25.95
C TYR A 510 6.62 9.36 24.64
N ALA A 511 5.51 10.09 24.52
CA ALA A 511 4.68 10.10 23.33
C ALA A 511 5.42 10.70 22.13
N LEU A 512 6.14 11.79 22.34
CA LEU A 512 7.03 12.40 21.35
C LEU A 512 8.08 11.39 20.86
N ASP A 513 8.83 10.77 21.78
CA ASP A 513 9.82 9.75 21.43
C ASP A 513 9.19 8.59 20.64
N ARG A 514 7.96 8.20 21.01
CA ARG A 514 7.24 7.09 20.37
C ARG A 514 6.78 7.41 18.97
N VAL A 515 6.35 8.64 18.69
CA VAL A 515 5.95 9.07 17.34
C VAL A 515 7.17 9.21 16.44
N ILE A 516 8.31 9.68 16.95
CA ILE A 516 9.54 9.84 16.18
C ILE A 516 10.24 8.49 15.92
N ALA A 517 10.49 7.71 16.98
CA ALA A 517 11.38 6.55 16.93
C ALA A 517 10.65 5.21 17.09
N GLY A 518 9.34 5.21 17.36
CA GLY A 518 8.54 4.01 17.60
C GLY A 518 8.48 3.59 19.08
N PRO A 519 7.70 2.52 19.39
CA PRO A 519 7.49 2.07 20.76
C PRO A 519 8.79 1.55 21.39
N ALA A 520 9.01 1.82 22.68
CA ALA A 520 10.16 1.28 23.40
C ALA A 520 10.06 -0.23 23.62
N LYS A 521 11.12 -0.96 23.25
CA LYS A 521 11.23 -2.40 23.51
C LYS A 521 11.82 -2.64 24.89
N LYS A 522 10.95 -2.73 25.90
CA LYS A 522 11.38 -3.08 27.27
C LYS A 522 11.89 -4.53 27.41
N SER A 523 11.51 -5.42 26.50
CA SER A 523 11.85 -6.85 26.57
C SER A 523 13.19 -7.23 25.94
N GLN A 524 13.84 -6.31 25.21
CA GLN A 524 15.10 -6.58 24.52
C GLN A 524 16.22 -5.84 25.27
N THR A 525 16.79 -6.49 26.27
CA THR A 525 18.00 -5.99 26.94
C THR A 525 19.18 -6.25 26.02
N LEU A 526 19.84 -5.19 25.55
CA LEU A 526 21.09 -5.31 24.80
C LEU A 526 22.18 -5.94 25.69
N VAL A 527 23.10 -6.67 25.07
CA VAL A 527 24.30 -7.15 25.77
C VAL A 527 25.11 -5.93 26.22
N GLN A 528 25.80 -6.00 27.37
CA GLN A 528 26.53 -4.87 27.91
C GLN A 528 27.55 -4.28 26.92
N GLU A 529 28.23 -5.14 26.14
CA GLU A 529 29.14 -4.72 25.07
C GLU A 529 28.42 -3.96 23.95
N GLU A 530 27.25 -4.42 23.52
CA GLU A 530 26.44 -3.74 22.50
C GLU A 530 25.94 -2.39 23.02
N ARG A 531 25.55 -2.33 24.28
CA ARG A 531 25.12 -1.10 24.94
C ARG A 531 26.26 -0.08 25.02
N GLU A 532 27.48 -0.52 25.29
CA GLU A 532 28.68 0.32 25.27
C GLU A 532 28.94 0.87 23.87
N ILE A 533 28.88 0.02 22.84
CA ILE A 533 29.05 0.46 21.44
C ILE A 533 28.02 1.53 21.07
N VAL A 534 26.75 1.31 21.39
CA VAL A 534 25.68 2.27 21.10
C VAL A 534 25.89 3.58 21.88
N ALA A 535 26.35 3.53 23.13
CA ALA A 535 26.63 4.73 23.91
C ALA A 535 27.73 5.60 23.29
N TYR A 536 28.84 5.00 22.85
CA TYR A 536 29.91 5.74 22.16
C TYR A 536 29.46 6.24 20.78
N HIS A 537 28.64 5.46 20.08
CA HIS A 537 28.08 5.87 18.79
C HIS A 537 27.21 7.13 18.93
N GLU A 538 26.24 7.11 19.84
CA GLU A 538 25.35 8.24 20.09
C GLU A 538 26.08 9.45 20.70
N ALA A 539 27.06 9.20 21.58
CA ALA A 539 27.94 10.24 22.12
C ALA A 539 28.77 10.90 21.01
N GLY A 540 29.21 10.14 20.00
CA GLY A 540 29.94 10.66 18.84
C GLY A 540 29.12 11.67 18.03
N HIS A 541 27.87 11.34 17.73
CA HIS A 541 26.93 12.27 17.10
C HIS A 541 26.71 13.53 17.95
N ALA A 542 26.44 13.35 19.24
CA ALA A 542 26.19 14.44 20.18
C ALA A 542 27.41 15.38 20.29
N LEU A 543 28.62 14.85 20.42
CA LEU A 543 29.85 15.63 20.60
C LEU A 543 30.20 16.43 19.34
N VAL A 544 30.20 15.80 18.17
CA VAL A 544 30.48 16.48 16.90
C VAL A 544 29.40 17.54 16.64
N GLY A 545 28.14 17.17 16.88
CA GLY A 545 27.01 18.08 16.85
C GLY A 545 27.14 19.24 17.84
N TRP A 546 27.85 19.10 18.96
CA TRP A 546 28.08 20.16 19.95
C TRP A 546 29.23 21.10 19.54
N LEU A 547 30.32 20.54 19.01
CA LEU A 547 31.56 21.27 18.73
C LEU A 547 31.54 22.08 17.43
N LEU A 548 30.81 21.63 16.40
CA LEU A 548 30.73 22.31 15.11
C LEU A 548 29.87 23.59 15.18
N LYS A 549 30.05 24.56 14.27
CA LYS A 549 29.44 25.89 14.36
C LYS A 549 28.01 25.93 13.79
N HIS A 550 27.82 25.28 12.66
CA HIS A 550 26.66 25.32 11.80
C HIS A 550 25.73 24.11 11.96
N THR A 551 25.95 23.28 12.99
CA THR A 551 25.08 22.15 13.33
C THR A 551 23.87 22.57 14.14
N ASP A 552 22.80 21.78 14.01
CA ASP A 552 21.56 21.93 14.74
C ASP A 552 21.76 21.65 16.25
N ALA A 553 20.95 22.27 17.12
CA ALA A 553 21.10 22.14 18.57
C ALA A 553 20.66 20.75 19.05
N LEU A 554 21.49 20.06 19.86
CA LEU A 554 21.16 18.74 20.41
C LEU A 554 20.11 18.88 21.52
N LEU A 555 18.90 18.36 21.32
CA LEU A 555 17.84 18.43 22.32
C LEU A 555 17.98 17.30 23.35
N LYS A 556 18.21 16.08 22.86
CA LYS A 556 18.26 14.87 23.66
C LYS A 556 19.03 13.77 22.93
N VAL A 557 19.78 12.98 23.68
CA VAL A 557 20.44 11.76 23.20
C VAL A 557 20.03 10.58 24.08
N THR A 558 19.76 9.42 23.49
CA THR A 558 19.27 8.22 24.21
C THR A 558 19.79 6.93 23.61
N ILE A 559 20.12 5.96 24.47
CA ILE A 559 20.56 4.60 24.09
C ILE A 559 19.46 3.54 24.29
N ILE A 560 18.23 3.97 24.58
CA ILE A 560 17.09 3.06 24.77
C ILE A 560 16.59 2.55 23.41
N PRO A 561 16.60 1.23 23.16
CA PRO A 561 16.19 0.68 21.87
C PRO A 561 14.68 0.84 21.66
N ARG A 562 14.29 1.34 20.47
CA ARG A 562 12.88 1.52 20.09
C ARG A 562 12.48 0.55 18.97
N THR A 563 13.13 0.64 17.82
CA THR A 563 12.88 -0.27 16.68
C THR A 563 14.04 -1.24 16.51
N SER A 564 13.85 -2.29 15.70
CA SER A 564 14.94 -3.22 15.36
C SER A 564 16.09 -2.57 14.57
N ALA A 565 15.90 -1.35 14.06
CA ALA A 565 16.88 -0.62 13.25
C ALA A 565 17.50 0.59 13.98
N ALA A 566 16.94 1.02 15.12
CA ALA A 566 17.44 2.15 15.91
C ALA A 566 17.65 1.71 17.37
N LEU A 567 18.91 1.37 17.67
CA LEU A 567 19.37 0.97 19.01
C LEU A 567 19.55 2.17 19.95
N GLY A 568 19.84 3.35 19.38
CA GLY A 568 19.85 4.66 20.02
C GLY A 568 19.42 5.74 19.03
N PHE A 569 19.29 6.99 19.49
CA PHE A 569 19.18 8.15 18.63
C PHE A 569 19.55 9.46 19.34
N ALA A 570 20.10 10.40 18.56
CA ALA A 570 20.25 11.80 18.92
C ALA A 570 19.18 12.66 18.22
N GLN A 571 18.41 13.41 19.00
CA GLN A 571 17.41 14.35 18.52
C GLN A 571 18.01 15.76 18.47
N TYR A 572 17.91 16.40 17.31
CA TYR A 572 18.33 17.77 17.07
C TYR A 572 17.12 18.67 16.90
N SER A 573 17.26 19.96 17.23
CA SER A 573 16.29 21.01 16.91
C SER A 573 16.58 21.51 15.50
N PRO A 574 15.78 21.12 14.50
CA PRO A 574 15.99 21.60 13.15
C PRO A 574 15.71 23.10 13.13
N ARG A 575 16.61 23.89 12.55
CA ARG A 575 16.28 25.26 12.17
C ARG A 575 15.24 25.21 11.05
N ASP A 576 14.14 25.96 11.15
CA ASP A 576 13.15 26.17 10.08
C ASP A 576 13.74 27.04 8.92
N LYS A 577 15.00 26.78 8.56
CA LYS A 577 15.74 27.46 7.49
C LYS A 577 15.61 26.64 6.22
N LYS A 578 15.11 27.25 5.14
CA LYS A 578 14.97 26.59 3.83
C LYS A 578 16.25 26.63 2.98
N LEU A 579 17.19 27.52 3.31
CA LEU A 579 18.42 27.74 2.54
C LEU A 579 19.63 27.23 3.32
N PHE A 580 20.39 26.31 2.72
CA PHE A 580 21.61 25.75 3.31
C PHE A 580 22.85 26.14 2.51
N THR A 581 23.89 26.53 3.25
CA THR A 581 25.22 26.83 2.71
C THR A 581 26.04 25.54 2.54
N THR A 582 27.13 25.63 1.78
CA THR A 582 28.10 24.53 1.60
C THR A 582 28.69 24.07 2.94
N GLU A 583 29.01 25.02 3.83
CA GLU A 583 29.59 24.73 5.13
C GLU A 583 28.57 24.04 6.05
N GLU A 584 27.32 24.53 6.07
CA GLU A 584 26.22 23.92 6.85
C GLU A 584 25.98 22.46 6.43
N LEU A 585 25.97 22.18 5.13
CA LEU A 585 25.79 20.81 4.64
C LEU A 585 27.00 19.93 4.96
N PHE A 586 28.23 20.44 4.82
CA PHE A 586 29.45 19.72 5.15
C PHE A 586 29.52 19.36 6.65
N GLU A 587 29.19 20.29 7.53
CA GLU A 587 29.18 20.04 8.98
C GLU A 587 28.07 19.06 9.40
N ARG A 588 26.91 19.08 8.73
CA ARG A 588 25.89 18.03 8.92
C ARG A 588 26.38 16.64 8.51
N MET A 589 27.13 16.54 7.42
CA MET A 589 27.77 15.27 7.05
C MET A 589 28.76 14.81 8.12
N CYS A 590 29.55 15.73 8.69
CA CYS A 590 30.47 15.43 9.78
C CYS A 590 29.74 14.92 11.02
N MET A 591 28.64 15.58 11.42
CA MET A 591 27.81 15.15 12.55
C MET A 591 27.21 13.74 12.34
N MET A 592 26.72 13.43 11.13
CA MET A 592 26.24 12.07 10.80
C MET A 592 27.36 11.02 10.76
N LEU A 593 28.60 11.39 10.46
CA LEU A 593 29.73 10.45 10.51
C LEU A 593 30.29 10.27 11.93
N GLY A 594 29.85 11.09 12.89
CA GLY A 594 30.33 11.11 14.27
C GLY A 594 30.23 9.77 14.99
N GLY A 595 29.11 9.06 14.85
CA GLY A 595 28.91 7.76 15.50
C GLY A 595 29.90 6.70 15.02
N ARG A 596 30.06 6.55 13.69
CA ARG A 596 31.03 5.61 13.12
C ARG A 596 32.48 5.98 13.47
N ALA A 597 32.81 7.26 13.45
CA ALA A 597 34.15 7.73 13.80
C ALA A 597 34.48 7.46 15.29
N ALA A 598 33.51 7.68 16.19
CA ALA A 598 33.65 7.35 17.61
C ALA A 598 33.86 5.85 17.85
N GLU A 599 33.11 4.98 17.16
CA GLU A 599 33.31 3.52 17.23
C GLU A 599 34.74 3.13 16.82
N ASN A 600 35.20 3.68 15.69
CA ASN A 600 36.52 3.37 15.16
C ASN A 600 37.65 3.83 16.09
N ILE A 601 37.52 4.99 16.73
CA ILE A 601 38.55 5.53 17.63
C ILE A 601 38.62 4.76 18.94
N TYR A 602 37.48 4.47 19.58
CA TYR A 602 37.46 3.82 20.89
C TYR A 602 37.64 2.30 20.78
N PHE A 603 36.93 1.64 19.87
CA PHE A 603 36.93 0.17 19.77
C PHE A 603 37.90 -0.39 18.71
N ASN A 604 38.49 0.45 17.86
CA ASN A 604 39.28 0.00 16.69
C ASN A 604 38.55 -1.00 15.78
N ARG A 605 37.21 -0.97 15.79
CA ARG A 605 36.31 -1.79 14.97
C ARG A 605 35.08 -0.98 14.61
N ILE A 606 34.50 -1.29 13.47
CA ILE A 606 33.27 -0.66 12.98
C ILE A 606 32.12 -1.66 13.02
N THR A 607 30.91 -1.17 13.26
CA THR A 607 29.70 -2.00 13.27
C THR A 607 28.77 -1.70 12.11
N THR A 608 27.70 -2.51 12.00
CA THR A 608 26.60 -2.29 11.05
C THR A 608 25.63 -1.19 11.49
N GLY A 609 25.74 -0.67 12.73
CA GLY A 609 24.83 0.34 13.27
C GLY A 609 24.81 1.64 12.47
N ALA A 610 25.95 2.03 11.90
CA ALA A 610 26.11 3.24 11.10
C ALA A 610 25.51 3.19 9.68
N GLN A 611 24.80 2.12 9.29
CA GLN A 611 24.28 1.96 7.93
C GLN A 611 23.37 3.12 7.51
N ASN A 612 22.46 3.54 8.39
CA ASN A 612 21.52 4.62 8.10
C ASN A 612 22.22 5.97 7.96
N ASP A 613 23.25 6.24 8.75
CA ASP A 613 24.00 7.49 8.67
C ASP A 613 24.82 7.56 7.39
N LEU A 614 25.47 6.46 7.00
CA LEU A 614 26.18 6.38 5.73
C LEU A 614 25.25 6.59 4.55
N LYS A 615 24.03 6.05 4.59
CA LYS A 615 23.04 6.28 3.55
C LYS A 615 22.70 7.77 3.45
N LYS A 616 22.35 8.43 4.57
CA LYS A 616 22.03 9.86 4.59
C LYS A 616 23.19 10.73 4.13
N VAL A 617 24.42 10.44 4.58
CA VAL A 617 25.64 11.14 4.18
C VAL A 617 25.89 10.98 2.68
N THR A 618 25.67 9.77 2.15
CA THR A 618 25.81 9.49 0.71
C THR A 618 24.76 10.25 -0.09
N ASP A 619 23.49 10.17 0.30
CA ASP A 619 22.39 10.89 -0.36
C ASP A 619 22.64 12.41 -0.36
N GLN A 620 23.14 12.96 0.75
CA GLN A 620 23.49 14.37 0.87
C GLN A 620 24.71 14.76 0.03
N ALA A 621 25.72 13.88 -0.08
CA ALA A 621 26.87 14.11 -0.95
C ALA A 621 26.45 14.15 -2.43
N TYR A 622 25.65 13.18 -2.88
CA TYR A 622 25.10 13.19 -4.22
C TYR A 622 24.19 14.40 -4.46
N ALA A 623 23.38 14.82 -3.49
CA ALA A 623 22.55 16.02 -3.63
C ALA A 623 23.40 17.28 -3.86
N GLN A 624 24.47 17.47 -3.10
CA GLN A 624 25.39 18.61 -3.25
C GLN A 624 26.06 18.63 -4.63
N VAL A 625 26.56 17.46 -5.07
CA VAL A 625 27.32 17.33 -6.31
C VAL A 625 26.42 17.35 -7.55
N ARG A 626 25.25 16.69 -7.49
CA ARG A 626 24.37 16.45 -8.65
C ARG A 626 23.24 17.47 -8.79
N MET A 627 22.67 17.94 -7.67
CA MET A 627 21.46 18.78 -7.69
C MET A 627 21.75 20.24 -7.37
N PHE A 628 22.57 20.49 -6.34
CA PHE A 628 22.85 21.85 -5.88
C PHE A 628 24.00 22.53 -6.62
N GLY A 629 24.76 21.80 -7.44
CA GLY A 629 25.88 22.37 -8.21
C GLY A 629 27.03 22.85 -7.33
N MET A 630 27.25 22.21 -6.17
CA MET A 630 28.27 22.62 -5.17
C MET A 630 29.65 22.00 -5.43
N SER A 631 29.87 21.35 -6.58
CA SER A 631 31.18 20.81 -6.97
C SER A 631 31.83 21.71 -8.02
N GLU A 632 33.06 22.17 -7.73
CA GLU A 632 33.83 23.02 -8.66
C GLU A 632 34.07 22.36 -10.02
N LYS A 633 34.25 21.03 -10.07
CA LYS A 633 34.55 20.32 -11.32
C LYS A 633 33.35 20.11 -12.23
N ILE A 634 32.17 19.97 -11.65
CA ILE A 634 30.92 19.82 -12.40
C ILE A 634 30.37 21.20 -12.77
N GLY A 635 30.56 22.18 -11.88
CA GLY A 635 30.00 23.50 -12.00
C GLY A 635 28.53 23.58 -11.57
N PRO A 636 27.87 24.73 -11.81
CA PRO A 636 26.51 25.02 -11.36
C PRO A 636 25.46 24.35 -12.27
N LEU A 637 25.52 23.03 -12.42
CA LEU A 637 24.56 22.22 -13.17
C LEU A 637 23.66 21.43 -12.21
N SER A 638 22.39 21.23 -12.59
CA SER A 638 21.42 20.49 -11.79
C SER A 638 20.81 19.33 -12.58
N PHE A 639 20.86 18.13 -12.01
CA PHE A 639 20.29 16.91 -12.58
C PHE A 639 19.37 16.22 -11.57
N PRO A 640 18.13 16.68 -11.34
CA PRO A 640 17.21 16.01 -10.40
C PRO A 640 16.91 14.56 -10.80
N PRO A 641 16.58 13.66 -9.85
CA PRO A 641 16.04 12.34 -10.16
C PRO A 641 14.69 12.48 -10.87
N ASP A 642 14.44 11.65 -11.89
CA ASP A 642 13.18 11.65 -12.62
C ASP A 642 12.16 10.78 -11.88
N ASP A 643 11.42 11.38 -10.96
CA ASP A 643 10.38 10.72 -10.17
C ASP A 643 9.10 10.42 -10.99
N SER A 644 9.03 10.93 -12.21
CA SER A 644 7.86 10.81 -13.10
C SER A 644 7.54 9.36 -13.49
N MET A 645 8.52 8.46 -13.42
CA MET A 645 8.38 7.06 -13.88
C MET A 645 8.12 6.07 -12.75
N GLY A 646 8.01 6.50 -11.49
CA GLY A 646 7.65 5.64 -10.35
C GLY A 646 8.61 4.47 -10.07
N ASN A 647 9.68 4.32 -10.85
CA ASN A 647 10.64 3.24 -10.75
C ASN A 647 12.07 3.78 -11.01
N PRO A 648 12.86 4.05 -9.94
CA PRO A 648 14.19 4.65 -10.06
C PRO A 648 15.17 3.82 -10.90
N GLU A 649 14.95 2.50 -10.97
CA GLU A 649 15.82 1.55 -11.69
C GLU A 649 15.81 1.72 -13.22
N PHE A 650 14.74 2.30 -13.78
CA PHE A 650 14.59 2.50 -15.22
C PHE A 650 14.68 3.97 -15.65
N ALA A 651 14.96 4.88 -14.72
CA ALA A 651 15.13 6.29 -15.03
C ALA A 651 16.40 6.51 -15.85
N LYS A 652 16.23 6.98 -17.10
CA LYS A 652 17.37 7.29 -17.98
C LYS A 652 18.12 8.51 -17.41
N LYS A 653 19.36 8.31 -16.98
CA LYS A 653 20.20 9.41 -16.48
C LYS A 653 20.39 10.47 -17.60
N PRO A 654 20.19 11.77 -17.32
CA PRO A 654 20.27 12.83 -18.34
C PRO A 654 21.71 13.20 -18.74
N TYR A 655 22.71 12.47 -18.26
CA TYR A 655 24.13 12.72 -18.49
C TYR A 655 24.89 11.46 -18.92
N GLY A 656 26.03 11.67 -19.60
CA GLY A 656 26.90 10.60 -20.09
C GLY A 656 27.66 9.85 -18.98
N LYS A 657 28.24 8.70 -19.33
CA LYS A 657 28.99 7.83 -18.39
C LYS A 657 30.19 8.52 -17.74
N ILE A 658 30.87 9.41 -18.47
CA ILE A 658 32.04 10.15 -17.96
C ILE A 658 31.62 11.09 -16.83
N LEU A 659 30.53 11.85 -17.02
CA LEU A 659 30.01 12.73 -15.99
C LEU A 659 29.48 11.93 -14.79
N ALA A 660 28.86 10.77 -15.03
CA ALA A 660 28.44 9.88 -13.95
C ALA A 660 29.62 9.46 -13.06
N ARG A 661 30.72 9.01 -13.67
CA ARG A 661 31.95 8.67 -12.93
C ARG A 661 32.51 9.86 -12.17
N LEU A 662 32.50 11.05 -12.78
CA LEU A 662 32.97 12.27 -12.12
C LEU A 662 32.12 12.62 -10.89
N ILE A 663 30.80 12.48 -10.98
CA ILE A 663 29.88 12.66 -9.86
C ILE A 663 30.22 11.68 -8.73
N ASP A 664 30.41 10.40 -9.06
CA ASP A 664 30.73 9.36 -8.08
C ASP A 664 32.08 9.64 -7.38
N ASP A 665 33.10 10.04 -8.15
CA ASP A 665 34.44 10.37 -7.63
C ASP A 665 34.41 11.59 -6.70
N GLU A 666 33.67 12.65 -7.06
CA GLU A 666 33.55 13.87 -6.24
C GLU A 666 32.70 13.65 -4.99
N ALA A 667 31.62 12.86 -5.08
CA ALA A 667 30.83 12.47 -3.91
C ALA A 667 31.67 11.64 -2.92
N SER A 668 32.44 10.66 -3.41
CA SER A 668 33.34 9.84 -2.59
C SER A 668 34.40 10.68 -1.86
N LYS A 669 35.03 11.64 -2.56
CA LYS A 669 36.00 12.57 -1.94
C LYS A 669 35.36 13.46 -0.88
N LEU A 670 34.15 13.95 -1.12
CA LEU A 670 33.42 14.79 -0.16
C LEU A 670 33.13 14.01 1.13
N VAL A 671 32.65 12.77 1.01
CA VAL A 671 32.40 11.88 2.16
C VAL A 671 33.70 11.56 2.89
N GLY A 672 34.78 11.24 2.17
CA GLY A 672 36.09 10.97 2.77
C GLY A 672 36.63 12.18 3.54
N LYS A 673 36.54 13.39 2.96
CA LYS A 673 36.95 14.63 3.63
C LYS A 673 36.15 14.87 4.90
N ALA A 674 34.83 14.67 4.87
CA ALA A 674 33.97 14.80 6.05
C ALA A 674 34.37 13.78 7.14
N TYR A 675 34.63 12.53 6.77
CA TYR A 675 35.03 11.48 7.72
C TYR A 675 36.35 11.81 8.43
N PHE A 676 37.42 12.13 7.68
CA PHE A 676 38.72 12.43 8.29
C PHE A 676 38.70 13.70 9.15
N THR A 677 37.90 14.70 8.76
CA THR A 677 37.68 15.90 9.58
C THR A 677 37.00 15.55 10.90
N THR A 678 36.00 14.69 10.85
CA THR A 678 35.26 14.20 12.03
C THR A 678 36.15 13.36 12.95
N GLU A 679 36.94 12.45 12.37
CA GLU A 679 37.88 11.61 13.13
C GLU A 679 38.90 12.47 13.87
N LYS A 680 39.47 13.47 13.20
CA LYS A 680 40.40 14.42 13.84
C LYS A 680 39.72 15.18 14.99
N LEU A 681 38.52 15.71 14.75
CA LEU A 681 37.77 16.47 15.76
C LEU A 681 37.48 15.64 17.02
N ILE A 682 37.11 14.37 16.86
CA ILE A 682 36.86 13.46 17.98
C ILE A 682 38.15 13.11 18.70
N ARG A 683 39.25 12.84 17.98
CA ARG A 683 40.56 12.56 18.61
C ARG A 683 41.04 13.73 19.47
N ASP A 684 40.89 14.96 18.96
CA ASP A 684 41.30 16.18 19.68
C ASP A 684 40.42 16.44 20.93
N ASN A 685 39.25 15.81 21.04
CA ASN A 685 38.27 16.00 22.14
C ASN A 685 37.85 14.68 22.79
N PHE A 686 38.71 13.66 22.77
CA PHE A 686 38.37 12.31 23.20
C PHE A 686 37.91 12.24 24.66
N ASP A 687 38.52 13.04 25.55
CA ASP A 687 38.14 13.10 26.97
C ASP A 687 36.65 13.45 27.16
N LYS A 688 36.12 14.37 26.33
CA LYS A 688 34.72 14.77 26.36
C LYS A 688 33.80 13.66 25.84
N LEU A 689 34.25 12.89 24.84
CA LEU A 689 33.50 11.75 24.31
C LEU A 689 33.31 10.69 25.41
N ASP A 690 34.40 10.35 26.10
CA ASP A 690 34.41 9.33 27.16
C ASP A 690 33.50 9.72 28.33
N ILE A 691 33.53 10.99 28.76
CA ILE A 691 32.61 11.51 29.78
C ILE A 691 31.14 11.36 29.36
N LEU A 692 30.81 11.76 28.13
CA LEU A 692 29.43 11.67 27.62
C LEU A 692 28.96 10.21 27.51
N ALA A 693 29.81 9.32 26.98
CA ALA A 693 29.47 7.91 26.81
C ALA A 693 29.24 7.21 28.15
N LYS A 694 30.10 7.46 29.14
CA LYS A 694 29.95 6.91 30.51
C LYS A 694 28.67 7.39 31.19
N GLU A 695 28.35 8.67 31.07
CA GLU A 695 27.12 9.20 31.64
C GLU A 695 25.87 8.66 30.91
N LEU A 696 25.93 8.48 29.58
CA LEU A 696 24.88 7.83 28.81
C LEU A 696 24.64 6.38 29.26
N LEU A 697 25.69 5.64 29.59
CA LEU A 697 25.55 4.29 30.13
C LEU A 697 24.83 4.28 31.48
N ALA A 698 25.09 5.29 32.33
CA ALA A 698 24.48 5.41 33.65
C ALA A 698 23.02 5.90 33.61
N LYS A 699 22.71 6.94 32.82
CA LYS A 699 21.39 7.60 32.78
C LYS A 699 20.48 7.17 31.64
N GLU A 700 21.01 6.46 30.65
CA GLU A 700 20.34 6.01 29.41
C GLU A 700 19.85 7.12 28.47
N SER A 701 19.69 8.35 28.96
CA SER A 701 19.36 9.52 28.19
C SER A 701 19.95 10.79 28.80
N LEU A 702 20.40 11.72 27.97
CA LEU A 702 20.88 13.04 28.37
C LEU A 702 20.13 14.13 27.62
N THR A 703 19.79 15.21 28.31
CA THR A 703 19.19 16.41 27.73
C THR A 703 20.25 17.48 27.43
N TYR A 704 19.88 18.53 26.68
CA TYR A 704 20.76 19.68 26.41
C TYR A 704 21.45 20.21 27.68
N ASP A 705 20.69 20.40 28.76
CA ASP A 705 21.20 20.93 30.03
C ASP A 705 22.19 19.97 30.70
N ASP A 706 21.99 18.65 30.54
CA ASP A 706 22.91 17.65 31.07
C ASP A 706 24.22 17.67 30.29
N VAL A 707 24.17 17.74 28.96
CA VAL A 707 25.36 17.85 28.11
C VAL A 707 26.14 19.12 28.43
N LYS A 708 25.46 20.27 28.56
CA LYS A 708 26.08 21.55 28.95
C LYS A 708 26.77 21.48 30.31
N LYS A 709 26.20 20.75 31.28
CA LYS A 709 26.82 20.53 32.60
C LYS A 709 28.06 19.63 32.54
N LEU A 710 28.08 18.65 31.63
CA LEU A 710 29.16 17.66 31.53
C LEU A 710 30.38 18.19 30.77
N ILE A 711 30.16 18.82 29.61
CA ILE A 711 31.25 19.21 28.69
C ILE A 711 31.41 20.72 28.52
N GLY A 712 30.63 21.51 29.27
CA GLY A 712 30.63 22.97 29.21
C GLY A 712 29.78 23.54 28.05
N PRO A 713 29.70 24.88 27.94
CA PRO A 713 28.98 25.53 26.87
C PRO A 713 29.62 25.23 25.50
N PRO A 714 28.83 25.24 24.42
CA PRO A 714 29.34 25.05 23.07
C PRO A 714 30.36 26.16 22.69
N PRO A 715 31.43 25.81 21.95
CA PRO A 715 32.55 26.72 21.69
C PRO A 715 32.19 27.93 20.82
N PHE A 716 31.10 27.85 20.05
CA PHE A 716 30.65 28.89 19.12
C PHE A 716 29.41 29.65 19.60
N GLY A 717 29.17 29.69 20.92
CA GLY A 717 27.99 30.32 21.53
C GLY A 717 26.83 29.34 21.69
N ASP A 718 25.93 29.64 22.63
CA ASP A 718 24.75 28.81 22.89
C ASP A 718 23.99 28.59 21.57
N LYS A 719 23.83 27.33 21.19
CA LYS A 719 23.07 26.95 20.00
C LYS A 719 21.62 27.19 20.32
N ASP A 720 21.15 28.40 20.07
CA ASP A 720 19.81 28.84 20.45
C ASP A 720 18.77 27.84 19.97
N VAL A 721 17.99 27.34 20.93
CA VAL A 721 16.73 26.65 20.69
C VAL A 721 15.77 27.74 20.23
N VAL A 722 15.82 28.08 18.93
CA VAL A 722 15.04 29.09 18.20
C VAL A 722 14.15 29.91 19.14
N GLU A 723 14.60 31.10 19.54
CA GLU A 723 13.71 32.07 20.20
C GLU A 723 12.46 32.22 19.33
N MET A 724 11.29 31.97 19.93
CA MET A 724 10.01 32.11 19.25
C MET A 724 9.97 33.54 18.69
N PRO A 725 9.83 33.75 17.37
CA PRO A 725 9.76 35.10 16.83
C PRO A 725 8.44 35.73 17.26
N GLU A 726 8.42 36.36 18.44
CA GLU A 726 7.27 37.14 18.93
C GLU A 726 7.02 38.39 18.06
N GLN A 727 7.93 38.73 17.14
CA GLN A 727 7.93 40.01 16.45
C GLN A 727 7.13 40.10 15.13
N ILE A 728 6.57 39.02 14.59
CA ILE A 728 5.83 39.09 13.31
C ILE A 728 4.33 39.43 13.49
N VAL A 729 3.78 39.25 14.70
CA VAL A 729 2.33 39.48 14.96
C VAL A 729 1.93 40.96 14.84
N ASN A 730 2.87 41.90 14.92
CA ASN A 730 2.56 43.33 14.88
C ASN A 730 2.25 43.91 13.48
N TYR A 731 2.44 43.16 12.38
CA TYR A 731 2.13 43.67 11.04
C TYR A 731 0.67 43.49 10.61
N ASN A 732 -0.11 42.62 11.26
CA ASN A 732 -1.51 42.35 10.88
C ASN A 732 -2.55 43.11 11.73
N ILE A 733 -2.13 43.83 12.78
CA ILE A 733 -3.05 44.61 13.63
C ILE A 733 -3.25 46.05 13.11
N LEU A 734 -2.40 46.53 12.19
CA LEU A 734 -2.52 47.88 11.61
C LEU A 734 -3.41 47.97 10.35
N GLY A 735 -4.00 46.86 9.90
CA GLY A 735 -4.88 46.82 8.71
C GLY A 735 -6.38 46.88 9.00
N HIS A 736 -6.79 46.88 10.27
CA HIS A 736 -8.18 46.98 10.69
C HIS A 736 -8.33 48.03 11.79
N GLN A 737 -8.29 49.30 11.38
CA GLN A 737 -9.05 50.39 11.99
C GLN A 737 -9.93 51.03 10.92
#